data_AF-A0A0E0DVE7-F1
#
_entry.id   AF-A0A0E0DVE7-F1
#
_cell.length_a   1.000
_cell.length_b   1.000
_cell.length_c   1.000
_cell.angle_alpha   90.00
_cell.angle_beta   90.00
_cell.angle_gamma   90.00
#
_symmetry.space_group_name_H-M   'P 1'
#
loop_
_entity.id
_entity.type
_entity.pdbx_description
1 polymer ?
#
loop_
_entity_poly.entity_id
_entity_poly.type
_entity_poly.pdbx_seq_one_letter_code
_entity_poly.pdbx_strand_id
1 'polypeptide(L)'
;MAMATATPAAQNEQQEKGGLDYVYLSGLGNSLSSEAVAGTLPRGQNSPLLCPLGLYAEQLSGTPFTAPRARNLRTWLYRIKPSVTHEPFHPRRPAHPRLIGDFDRITTDTVATPTQLRWRPADVPPHHPPLDFIDGLYTVCGAGSSFLRHGYAIHMYAANKSMDGCAFCNADGDFLIVPQKGKLLITTECGKLLVPPGEIVVIPQGFRFAVDLPDGPSRGYVSEIFGANGLASARDFLSPTAWFEQVHRPGYTIVQKYGGELFTATQDFSPFNVVAWHGNYVPYKYDLSKFCPFNTVLFDHADPSAKADGFLPGGASLHSCMTPHGPDTKTYEATISRPDANEPSRLSGTLAFMFESALIPRAVTEPFTRSVSGDGVGDKRRALKDACLSFALFKLLKRRFCGLEVAEAGHQKARDFVVADLLAGDDYERAFRVVELELSFAHDFFCTKYPALFPTSAVLHVARFVSLLAFLKLFYDFTYTASYTAKFFKDISAVDIFSFNDFLFISMILGVEVMQQLSTGYSDWAVVHFVCDYVRRVDKNKKRHGGGFGFRQAVIKRLAARRARTSRHWQNKLGQYSLLYHSSAGNCLSWLTGRLLEPKVVTLPREVKVAVLRSFKESGGRLAVGRSLDSRLRWACDRLLPPSTQLQSDTHWKTRAHTHTVLVWHIATTMCDQLDAAAAADDDKNGADRLVAIRLSGYCAYLLAFVPEILPDHSYTATLVLDAAVQEAREHLVDATAMPDMCKKLRDLGESNGGVRDGILMDGARLGSQLMAASYDSRRRWKLLAEVWAELVLFLAPSDNADAHAESLARGGEFMTHIWALLTHAGILDPTEDNAGWLK
;
A
#
# COMPACT_ATOMS: atom_id res chain seq x y z
N MET A 1 -26.63 40.70 -50.90
CA MET A 1 -27.65 40.03 -51.74
C MET A 1 -28.26 38.95 -50.88
N ALA A 2 -29.52 39.12 -50.49
CA ALA A 2 -30.20 38.28 -49.53
C ALA A 2 -30.60 36.93 -50.15
N MET A 3 -30.29 35.81 -49.48
CA MET A 3 -31.00 34.54 -49.63
C MET A 3 -31.07 33.83 -48.28
N ALA A 4 -32.30 33.76 -47.77
CA ALA A 4 -32.88 32.90 -46.73
C ALA A 4 -31.94 32.24 -45.71
N THR A 5 -31.85 32.85 -44.53
CA THR A 5 -31.42 32.21 -43.28
C THR A 5 -32.50 31.23 -42.81
N ALA A 6 -32.40 29.96 -43.20
CA ALA A 6 -32.98 28.87 -42.42
C ALA A 6 -32.02 28.59 -41.26
N THR A 7 -32.47 28.81 -40.03
CA THR A 7 -31.68 28.57 -38.81
C THR A 7 -31.35 27.07 -38.67
N PRO A 8 -30.07 26.67 -38.49
CA PRO A 8 -29.66 25.26 -38.37
C PRO A 8 -30.33 24.51 -37.19
N ALA A 9 -30.82 25.24 -36.19
CA ALA A 9 -31.54 24.69 -35.04
C ALA A 9 -32.82 23.94 -35.44
N ALA A 10 -33.50 24.34 -36.51
CA ALA A 10 -34.78 23.74 -36.92
C ALA A 10 -34.64 22.35 -37.55
N GLN A 11 -33.47 21.99 -38.09
CA GLN A 11 -33.22 20.64 -38.63
C GLN A 11 -32.84 19.64 -37.52
N ASN A 12 -32.21 20.09 -36.43
CA ASN A 12 -31.85 19.25 -35.29
C ASN A 12 -33.01 19.06 -34.29
N GLU A 13 -33.87 20.07 -34.09
CA GLU A 13 -35.05 19.94 -33.20
C GLU A 13 -36.11 18.93 -33.72
N GLN A 14 -36.16 18.69 -35.03
CA GLN A 14 -37.06 17.67 -35.61
C GLN A 14 -36.59 16.24 -35.34
N GLN A 15 -35.31 16.02 -35.01
CA GLN A 15 -34.76 14.70 -34.71
C GLN A 15 -35.02 14.25 -33.26
N GLU A 16 -35.31 15.19 -32.35
CA GLU A 16 -35.54 14.91 -30.92
C GLU A 16 -37.02 14.67 -30.54
N LYS A 17 -37.98 15.02 -31.42
CA LYS A 17 -39.42 15.04 -31.06
C LYS A 17 -40.34 14.08 -31.83
N GLY A 18 -39.84 13.25 -32.73
CA GLY A 18 -40.63 12.23 -33.44
C GLY A 18 -39.81 10.97 -33.64
N GLY A 19 -40.39 9.80 -33.36
CA GLY A 19 -39.73 8.49 -33.48
C GLY A 19 -39.34 8.12 -34.92
N LEU A 20 -38.30 8.76 -35.44
CA LEU A 20 -37.65 8.45 -36.71
C LEU A 20 -36.31 7.75 -36.43
N ASP A 21 -36.06 6.68 -37.19
CA ASP A 21 -34.86 5.85 -37.10
C ASP A 21 -33.57 6.66 -37.31
N TYR A 22 -32.56 6.40 -36.48
CA TYR A 22 -31.20 6.94 -36.67
C TYR A 22 -30.62 6.44 -38.01
N VAL A 23 -30.03 7.37 -38.78
CA VAL A 23 -29.36 7.04 -40.05
C VAL A 23 -27.88 6.75 -39.81
N TYR A 24 -27.40 5.64 -40.38
CA TYR A 24 -26.03 5.17 -40.23
C TYR A 24 -25.32 4.99 -41.58
N LEU A 25 -24.00 5.08 -41.58
CA LEU A 25 -23.12 4.75 -42.70
C LEU A 25 -22.66 3.29 -42.59
N SER A 26 -22.64 2.54 -43.69
CA SER A 26 -22.27 1.12 -43.68
C SER A 26 -20.85 0.88 -44.20
N GLY A 27 -20.14 -0.07 -43.57
CA GLY A 27 -18.87 -0.63 -44.06
C GLY A 27 -17.71 -0.47 -43.08
N LEU A 28 -17.25 -1.59 -42.51
CA LEU A 28 -16.09 -1.70 -41.64
C LEU A 28 -14.82 -1.36 -42.41
N GLY A 29 -14.00 -0.48 -41.83
CA GLY A 29 -12.72 -0.08 -42.41
C GLY A 29 -12.84 0.85 -43.62
N ASN A 30 -14.06 1.27 -44.00
CA ASN A 30 -14.26 2.28 -45.03
C ASN A 30 -13.64 3.62 -44.61
N SER A 31 -13.20 4.39 -45.59
CA SER A 31 -12.98 5.82 -45.41
C SER A 31 -14.30 6.54 -45.61
N LEU A 32 -14.98 6.85 -44.52
CA LEU A 32 -16.30 7.46 -44.49
C LEU A 32 -16.21 8.99 -44.46
N SER A 33 -17.30 9.66 -44.80
CA SER A 33 -17.45 11.12 -44.71
C SER A 33 -18.87 11.44 -44.30
N SER A 34 -19.04 12.37 -43.36
CA SER A 34 -20.35 12.77 -42.86
C SER A 34 -20.38 14.26 -42.52
N GLU A 35 -21.48 14.91 -42.86
CA GLU A 35 -21.74 16.34 -42.64
C GLU A 35 -23.10 16.50 -42.00
N ALA A 36 -23.17 17.12 -40.82
CA ALA A 36 -24.43 17.54 -40.22
C ALA A 36 -24.97 18.81 -40.93
N VAL A 37 -24.07 19.64 -41.45
CA VAL A 37 -24.38 20.83 -42.26
C VAL A 37 -23.68 20.69 -43.60
N ALA A 38 -24.44 20.68 -44.69
CA ALA A 38 -23.91 20.45 -46.03
C ALA A 38 -22.81 21.47 -46.40
N GLY A 39 -21.69 20.99 -46.94
CA GLY A 39 -20.56 21.82 -47.37
C GLY A 39 -19.56 22.16 -46.28
N THR A 40 -19.65 21.53 -45.10
CA THR A 40 -18.69 21.74 -44.00
C THR A 40 -17.34 21.04 -44.16
N LEU A 41 -17.26 19.94 -44.90
CA LEU A 41 -15.99 19.28 -45.17
C LEU A 41 -15.16 20.13 -46.14
N PRO A 42 -13.89 20.44 -45.83
CA PRO A 42 -13.01 21.10 -46.76
C PRO A 42 -12.79 20.27 -48.02
N ARG A 43 -12.88 20.90 -49.19
CA ARG A 43 -12.69 20.24 -50.48
C ARG A 43 -11.21 20.15 -50.83
N GLY A 44 -10.75 18.95 -51.17
CA GLY A 44 -9.39 18.70 -51.71
C GLY A 44 -8.24 18.81 -50.71
N GLN A 45 -8.50 19.09 -49.42
CA GLN A 45 -7.49 19.21 -48.36
C GLN A 45 -8.07 18.92 -46.98
N ASN A 46 -7.24 18.64 -45.98
CA ASN A 46 -7.70 18.38 -44.61
C ASN A 46 -7.61 19.61 -43.69
N SER A 47 -6.57 20.44 -43.87
CA SER A 47 -6.22 21.55 -42.98
C SER A 47 -6.21 22.89 -43.75
N PRO A 48 -7.38 23.42 -44.16
CA PRO A 48 -7.46 24.75 -44.75
C PRO A 48 -7.04 25.82 -43.74
N LEU A 49 -6.54 26.98 -44.21
CA LEU A 49 -6.32 28.15 -43.34
C LEU A 49 -7.62 28.60 -42.64
N LEU A 50 -8.74 28.56 -43.37
CA LEU A 50 -10.07 28.84 -42.86
C LEU A 50 -10.97 27.63 -43.18
N CYS A 51 -11.37 26.87 -42.16
CA CYS A 51 -12.35 25.81 -42.37
C CYS A 51 -13.72 26.42 -42.70
N PRO A 52 -14.55 25.73 -43.49
CA PRO A 52 -15.95 26.10 -43.64
C PRO A 52 -16.63 26.35 -42.29
N LEU A 53 -17.48 27.37 -42.23
CA LEU A 53 -18.14 27.85 -41.00
C LEU A 53 -17.20 28.30 -39.86
N GLY A 54 -15.90 28.51 -40.14
CA GLY A 54 -14.93 28.92 -39.12
C GLY A 54 -14.60 27.82 -38.11
N LEU A 55 -14.81 26.55 -38.48
CA LEU A 55 -14.54 25.39 -37.62
C LEU A 55 -13.04 25.17 -37.40
N TYR A 56 -12.71 24.35 -36.40
CA TYR A 56 -11.37 23.84 -36.15
C TYR A 56 -11.22 22.47 -36.79
N ALA A 57 -10.13 22.27 -37.56
CA ALA A 57 -9.72 20.95 -38.02
C ALA A 57 -8.89 20.26 -36.94
N GLU A 58 -9.33 19.10 -36.48
CA GLU A 58 -8.66 18.29 -35.47
C GLU A 58 -8.50 16.86 -36.00
N GLN A 59 -7.32 16.27 -35.84
CA GLN A 59 -7.08 14.89 -36.26
C GLN A 59 -7.01 13.97 -35.04
N LEU A 60 -7.83 12.92 -35.04
CA LEU A 60 -7.67 11.79 -34.14
C LEU A 60 -6.94 10.65 -34.87
N SER A 61 -5.76 10.31 -34.37
CA SER A 61 -4.90 9.27 -34.94
C SER A 61 -4.98 7.99 -34.11
N GLY A 62 -5.63 6.95 -34.64
CA GLY A 62 -5.77 5.65 -33.96
C GLY A 62 -4.54 4.74 -34.11
N THR A 63 -3.63 5.06 -35.04
CA THR A 63 -2.39 4.30 -35.27
C THR A 63 -1.20 5.24 -35.55
N PRO A 64 0.05 4.76 -35.47
CA PRO A 64 1.22 5.53 -35.89
C PRO A 64 1.08 6.03 -37.33
N PHE A 65 1.58 7.25 -37.62
CA PHE A 65 1.52 7.84 -38.96
C PHE A 65 2.15 6.95 -40.04
N THR A 66 3.16 6.16 -39.67
CA THR A 66 3.90 5.25 -40.55
C THR A 66 3.25 3.87 -40.71
N ALA A 67 2.09 3.62 -40.11
CA ALA A 67 1.37 2.36 -40.27
C ALA A 67 1.04 2.13 -41.76
N PRO A 68 1.20 0.88 -42.27
CA PRO A 68 0.81 0.55 -43.64
C PRO A 68 -0.63 0.96 -43.93
N ARG A 69 -0.95 1.41 -45.14
CA ARG A 69 -2.28 1.94 -45.51
C ARG A 69 -3.45 1.05 -45.05
N ALA A 70 -3.32 -0.26 -45.19
CA ALA A 70 -4.33 -1.24 -44.78
C ALA A 70 -4.60 -1.28 -43.25
N ARG A 71 -3.67 -0.77 -42.44
CA ARG A 71 -3.76 -0.70 -40.97
C ARG A 71 -3.75 0.73 -40.44
N ASN A 72 -3.67 1.74 -41.31
CA ASN A 72 -3.57 3.13 -40.90
C ASN A 72 -4.97 3.67 -40.58
N LEU A 73 -5.22 3.95 -39.31
CA LEU A 73 -6.50 4.41 -38.79
C LEU A 73 -6.39 5.88 -38.35
N ARG A 74 -7.22 6.74 -38.92
CA ARG A 74 -7.33 8.17 -38.57
C ARG A 74 -8.68 8.75 -38.95
N THR A 75 -9.08 9.79 -38.23
CA THR A 75 -10.27 10.60 -38.55
C THR A 75 -9.98 12.08 -38.36
N TRP A 76 -10.46 12.90 -39.30
CA TRP A 76 -10.48 14.34 -39.21
C TRP A 76 -11.85 14.80 -38.72
N LEU A 77 -11.86 15.63 -37.68
CA LEU A 77 -13.03 16.21 -37.03
C LEU A 77 -13.02 17.72 -37.31
N TYR A 78 -14.15 18.24 -37.78
CA TYR A 78 -14.38 19.68 -37.99
C TYR A 78 -15.36 20.17 -36.94
N ARG A 79 -14.83 20.85 -35.92
CA ARG A 79 -15.52 21.11 -34.66
C ARG A 79 -15.58 22.58 -34.27
N ILE A 80 -16.57 22.95 -33.47
CA ILE A 80 -16.82 24.35 -33.07
C ILE A 80 -15.74 24.86 -32.11
N LYS A 81 -15.33 24.05 -31.13
CA LYS A 81 -14.22 24.32 -30.22
C LYS A 81 -13.30 23.10 -30.14
N PRO A 82 -11.97 23.28 -30.15
CA PRO A 82 -11.02 22.18 -30.17
C PRO A 82 -10.95 21.45 -28.82
N SER A 83 -10.62 20.16 -28.86
CA SER A 83 -10.54 19.28 -27.69
C SER A 83 -9.56 19.74 -26.62
N VAL A 84 -8.57 20.56 -26.97
CA VAL A 84 -7.55 21.10 -26.06
C VAL A 84 -8.12 22.13 -25.07
N THR A 85 -9.35 22.62 -25.29
CA THR A 85 -9.97 23.65 -24.46
C THR A 85 -10.64 23.04 -23.23
N HIS A 86 -9.87 22.76 -22.19
CA HIS A 86 -10.33 22.28 -20.89
C HIS A 86 -9.35 22.69 -19.78
N GLU A 87 -9.79 22.62 -18.52
CA GLU A 87 -8.90 22.74 -17.35
C GLU A 87 -7.94 21.54 -17.24
N PRO A 88 -6.81 21.63 -16.53
CA PRO A 88 -5.94 20.49 -16.29
C PRO A 88 -6.68 19.28 -15.69
N PHE A 89 -6.27 18.07 -16.09
CA PHE A 89 -6.83 16.84 -15.54
C PHE A 89 -6.41 16.65 -14.08
N HIS A 90 -7.37 16.26 -13.23
CA HIS A 90 -7.17 15.92 -11.82
C HIS A 90 -7.53 14.45 -11.57
N PRO A 91 -6.83 13.73 -10.67
CA PRO A 91 -7.17 12.36 -10.34
C PRO A 91 -8.62 12.22 -9.82
N ARG A 92 -9.36 11.24 -10.35
CA ARG A 92 -10.71 10.86 -9.91
C ARG A 92 -10.65 9.49 -9.26
N ARG A 93 -11.17 9.37 -8.04
CA ARG A 93 -11.38 8.06 -7.42
C ARG A 93 -12.55 7.35 -8.12
N PRO A 94 -12.38 6.11 -8.63
CA PRO A 94 -13.50 5.33 -9.16
C PRO A 94 -14.56 5.14 -8.07
N ALA A 95 -15.84 5.32 -8.41
CA ALA A 95 -16.94 5.02 -7.49
C ALA A 95 -16.97 3.54 -7.13
N HIS A 96 -16.63 2.69 -8.10
CA HIS A 96 -16.53 1.26 -7.91
C HIS A 96 -15.05 0.83 -7.76
N PRO A 97 -14.64 0.20 -6.65
CA PRO A 97 -13.23 -0.06 -6.33
C PRO A 97 -12.57 -1.13 -7.20
N ARG A 98 -13.34 -1.83 -8.05
CA ARG A 98 -12.86 -2.93 -8.91
C ARG A 98 -12.54 -2.49 -10.35
N LEU A 99 -12.21 -1.22 -10.59
CA LEU A 99 -11.69 -0.82 -11.90
C LEU A 99 -10.17 -1.05 -11.91
N ILE A 100 -9.71 -2.11 -12.58
CA ILE A 100 -8.31 -2.55 -12.59
C ILE A 100 -7.77 -2.54 -14.03
N GLY A 101 -6.63 -1.88 -14.23
CA GLY A 101 -5.94 -1.82 -15.53
C GLY A 101 -4.58 -2.54 -15.56
N ASP A 102 -4.11 -3.11 -14.45
CA ASP A 102 -2.82 -3.82 -14.37
C ASP A 102 -2.99 -5.19 -13.70
N PHE A 103 -2.68 -6.25 -14.45
CA PHE A 103 -2.80 -7.64 -14.01
C PHE A 103 -1.42 -8.30 -13.83
N ASP A 104 -0.33 -7.67 -14.29
CA ASP A 104 1.03 -8.22 -14.21
C ASP A 104 1.58 -8.13 -12.79
N ARG A 105 1.14 -7.14 -12.01
CA ARG A 105 1.47 -7.03 -10.59
C ARG A 105 0.72 -8.09 -9.77
N ILE A 106 1.47 -8.84 -8.94
CA ILE A 106 0.88 -9.71 -7.91
C ILE A 106 0.32 -8.81 -6.79
N THR A 107 -0.89 -8.29 -7.01
CA THR A 107 -1.65 -7.52 -6.02
C THR A 107 -2.57 -8.43 -5.19
N THR A 108 -3.14 -7.91 -4.11
CA THR A 108 -4.17 -8.63 -3.34
C THR A 108 -5.50 -8.77 -4.07
N ASP A 109 -5.70 -7.96 -5.11
CA ASP A 109 -7.02 -7.70 -5.71
C ASP A 109 -7.23 -8.53 -6.98
N THR A 110 -6.20 -9.27 -7.42
CA THR A 110 -6.25 -10.18 -8.56
C THR A 110 -5.73 -11.56 -8.19
N VAL A 111 -6.39 -12.61 -8.66
CA VAL A 111 -6.02 -14.01 -8.42
C VAL A 111 -5.96 -14.78 -9.72
N ALA A 112 -4.87 -15.53 -9.90
CA ALA A 112 -4.83 -16.58 -10.91
C ALA A 112 -5.41 -17.85 -10.28
N THR A 113 -6.41 -18.45 -10.93
CA THR A 113 -7.00 -19.71 -10.47
C THR A 113 -7.26 -20.64 -11.65
N PRO A 114 -6.90 -21.94 -11.54
CA PRO A 114 -7.30 -22.94 -12.54
C PRO A 114 -8.75 -23.37 -12.35
N THR A 115 -9.39 -23.03 -11.22
CA THR A 115 -10.78 -23.35 -10.95
C THR A 115 -11.70 -22.56 -11.90
N GLN A 116 -12.64 -23.26 -12.54
CA GLN A 116 -13.70 -22.60 -13.30
C GLN A 116 -14.48 -21.65 -12.39
N LEU A 117 -14.58 -20.38 -12.77
CA LEU A 117 -15.37 -19.39 -12.05
C LEU A 117 -16.70 -19.14 -12.75
N ARG A 118 -17.72 -18.79 -11.97
CA ARG A 118 -19.04 -18.38 -12.47
C ARG A 118 -19.56 -17.21 -11.67
N TRP A 119 -20.15 -16.25 -12.36
CA TRP A 119 -20.82 -15.10 -11.77
C TRP A 119 -22.31 -15.15 -12.12
N ARG A 120 -23.14 -14.90 -11.10
CA ARG A 120 -24.57 -14.63 -11.33
C ARG A 120 -24.73 -13.26 -11.99
N PRO A 121 -25.86 -13.00 -12.67
CA PRO A 121 -26.15 -11.68 -13.19
C PRO A 121 -26.07 -10.64 -12.09
N ALA A 122 -25.36 -9.54 -12.34
CA ALA A 122 -25.30 -8.44 -11.39
C ALA A 122 -26.69 -7.80 -11.26
N ASP A 123 -27.10 -7.56 -10.02
CA ASP A 123 -28.29 -6.77 -9.73
C ASP A 123 -27.99 -5.32 -10.10
N VAL A 124 -28.89 -4.71 -10.87
CA VAL A 124 -28.84 -3.26 -11.09
C VAL A 124 -29.59 -2.63 -9.92
N PRO A 125 -28.93 -1.86 -9.02
CA PRO A 125 -29.59 -1.33 -7.83
C PRO A 125 -30.82 -0.51 -8.24
N PRO A 126 -32.04 -0.90 -7.81
CA PRO A 126 -33.26 -0.30 -8.33
C PRO A 126 -33.43 1.15 -7.87
N HIS A 127 -32.93 1.50 -6.68
CA HIS A 127 -33.02 2.84 -6.11
C HIS A 127 -31.81 3.14 -5.22
N HIS A 128 -30.98 4.12 -5.61
CA HIS A 128 -29.83 4.65 -4.86
C HIS A 128 -28.62 3.70 -4.60
N PRO A 129 -27.38 4.21 -4.66
CA PRO A 129 -26.99 5.53 -5.18
C PRO A 129 -27.20 5.63 -6.71
N PRO A 130 -27.36 6.85 -7.27
CA PRO A 130 -27.36 7.06 -8.71
C PRO A 130 -26.01 6.63 -9.30
N LEU A 131 -26.06 5.79 -10.34
CA LEU A 131 -24.92 5.10 -10.90
C LEU A 131 -24.97 5.22 -12.42
N ASP A 132 -24.08 6.04 -12.99
CA ASP A 132 -23.95 6.16 -14.44
C ASP A 132 -23.10 5.01 -15.02
N PHE A 133 -22.89 5.02 -16.34
CA PHE A 133 -22.11 3.99 -17.02
C PHE A 133 -20.66 3.88 -16.51
N ILE A 134 -20.02 5.01 -16.18
CA ILE A 134 -18.62 5.05 -15.72
C ILE A 134 -18.55 4.51 -14.29
N ASP A 135 -19.38 5.04 -13.41
CA ASP A 135 -19.36 4.70 -11.99
C ASP A 135 -19.87 3.26 -11.76
N GLY A 136 -20.72 2.76 -12.66
CA GLY A 136 -21.21 1.38 -12.69
C GLY A 136 -20.30 0.37 -13.39
N LEU A 137 -19.16 0.80 -13.95
CA LEU A 137 -18.21 -0.06 -14.65
C LEU A 137 -17.27 -0.77 -13.67
N TYR A 138 -17.10 -2.07 -13.83
CA TYR A 138 -16.18 -2.84 -13.00
C TYR A 138 -15.51 -4.01 -13.70
N THR A 139 -14.25 -4.24 -13.36
CA THR A 139 -13.41 -5.28 -13.94
C THR A 139 -13.69 -6.64 -13.28
N VAL A 140 -13.86 -7.66 -14.11
CA VAL A 140 -14.11 -9.04 -13.71
C VAL A 140 -12.83 -9.87 -13.81
N CYS A 141 -12.12 -9.75 -14.93
CA CYS A 141 -10.84 -10.39 -15.15
C CYS A 141 -10.05 -9.66 -16.24
N GLY A 142 -8.78 -10.01 -16.40
CA GLY A 142 -7.97 -9.52 -17.49
C GLY A 142 -6.55 -10.07 -17.43
N ALA A 143 -5.71 -9.66 -18.37
CA ALA A 143 -4.31 -10.05 -18.44
C ALA A 143 -3.49 -8.90 -19.04
N GLY A 144 -2.22 -8.79 -18.62
CA GLY A 144 -1.31 -7.74 -19.09
C GLY A 144 -1.48 -6.42 -18.35
N SER A 145 -1.13 -5.31 -19.00
CA SER A 145 -1.08 -3.98 -18.40
C SER A 145 -1.50 -2.91 -19.41
N SER A 146 -2.46 -2.08 -18.99
CA SER A 146 -2.91 -0.88 -19.72
C SER A 146 -1.77 0.11 -19.94
N PHE A 147 -0.90 0.27 -18.94
CA PHE A 147 0.29 1.13 -19.04
C PHE A 147 1.27 0.63 -20.11
N LEU A 148 1.47 -0.69 -20.20
CA LEU A 148 2.31 -1.31 -21.23
C LEU A 148 1.61 -1.43 -22.59
N ARG A 149 0.33 -1.03 -22.69
CA ARG A 149 -0.51 -1.16 -23.90
C ARG A 149 -0.50 -2.58 -24.47
N HIS A 150 -0.52 -3.57 -23.58
CA HIS A 150 -0.50 -4.97 -23.95
C HIS A 150 -1.41 -5.77 -23.03
N GLY A 151 -2.44 -6.39 -23.61
CA GLY A 151 -3.36 -7.24 -22.88
C GLY A 151 -4.82 -6.84 -23.07
N TYR A 152 -5.65 -7.23 -22.12
CA TYR A 152 -7.08 -6.95 -22.14
C TYR A 152 -7.65 -6.91 -20.73
N ALA A 153 -8.79 -6.27 -20.59
CA ALA A 153 -9.63 -6.32 -19.40
C ALA A 153 -11.08 -6.61 -19.81
N ILE A 154 -11.74 -7.50 -19.08
CA ILE A 154 -13.17 -7.75 -19.22
C ILE A 154 -13.87 -7.07 -18.05
N HIS A 155 -14.76 -6.15 -18.39
CA HIS A 155 -15.61 -5.44 -17.44
C HIS A 155 -17.06 -5.87 -17.61
N MET A 156 -17.83 -5.64 -16.56
CA MET A 156 -19.28 -5.58 -16.62
C MET A 156 -19.69 -4.17 -16.19
N TYR A 157 -20.85 -3.73 -16.65
CA TYR A 157 -21.45 -2.49 -16.19
C TYR A 157 -22.86 -2.73 -15.67
N ALA A 158 -23.23 -2.01 -14.63
CA ALA A 158 -24.62 -1.90 -14.14
C ALA A 158 -24.89 -0.42 -13.85
N ALA A 159 -25.83 0.18 -14.56
CA ALA A 159 -26.11 1.61 -14.49
C ALA A 159 -27.61 1.87 -14.37
N ASN A 160 -27.99 2.86 -13.57
CA ASN A 160 -29.38 3.28 -13.36
C ASN A 160 -29.62 4.78 -13.63
N LYS A 161 -28.59 5.50 -14.08
CA LYS A 161 -28.63 6.93 -14.43
C LYS A 161 -27.91 7.18 -15.76
N SER A 162 -28.42 8.09 -16.59
CA SER A 162 -27.72 8.59 -17.77
C SER A 162 -26.51 9.46 -17.41
N MET A 163 -25.57 9.58 -18.34
CA MET A 163 -24.39 10.44 -18.19
C MET A 163 -24.71 11.93 -18.47
N ASP A 164 -25.27 12.61 -17.47
CA ASP A 164 -25.64 14.03 -17.60
C ASP A 164 -24.47 14.97 -17.31
N GLY A 165 -24.08 15.78 -18.30
CA GLY A 165 -23.03 16.80 -18.13
C GLY A 165 -21.62 16.21 -17.99
N CYS A 166 -21.43 14.95 -18.39
CA CYS A 166 -20.13 14.30 -18.42
C CYS A 166 -19.91 13.48 -19.71
N ALA A 167 -18.66 13.25 -20.06
CA ALA A 167 -18.28 12.33 -21.14
C ALA A 167 -17.09 11.49 -20.70
N PHE A 168 -17.02 10.25 -21.18
CA PHE A 168 -15.91 9.34 -20.94
C PHE A 168 -15.00 9.26 -22.16
N CYS A 169 -13.70 9.17 -21.94
CA CYS A 169 -12.68 8.92 -22.95
C CYS A 169 -11.73 7.85 -22.45
N ASN A 170 -11.64 6.71 -23.15
CA ASN A 170 -10.65 5.70 -22.82
C ASN A 170 -9.35 5.94 -23.60
N ALA A 171 -8.27 6.28 -22.91
CA ALA A 171 -6.95 6.46 -23.51
C ALA A 171 -6.08 5.18 -23.47
N ASP A 172 -6.58 4.08 -22.91
CA ASP A 172 -5.82 2.84 -22.75
C ASP A 172 -6.08 1.83 -23.88
N GLY A 173 -7.28 1.86 -24.47
CA GLY A 173 -7.66 0.87 -25.47
C GLY A 173 -9.06 1.06 -26.04
N ASP A 174 -9.42 0.14 -26.94
CA ASP A 174 -10.74 0.08 -27.56
C ASP A 174 -11.74 -0.62 -26.63
N PHE A 175 -12.99 -0.14 -26.59
CA PHE A 175 -14.10 -0.82 -25.92
C PHE A 175 -15.01 -1.50 -26.92
N LEU A 176 -15.24 -2.79 -26.73
CA LEU A 176 -16.36 -3.53 -27.30
C LEU A 176 -17.43 -3.72 -26.22
N ILE A 177 -18.58 -3.07 -26.38
CA ILE A 177 -19.69 -3.07 -25.42
C ILE A 177 -20.80 -3.98 -25.94
N VAL A 178 -21.31 -4.85 -25.07
CA VAL A 178 -22.39 -5.82 -25.35
C VAL A 178 -23.52 -5.60 -24.34
N PRO A 179 -24.57 -4.84 -24.71
CA PRO A 179 -25.74 -4.66 -23.85
C PRO A 179 -26.49 -5.98 -23.63
N GLN A 180 -26.88 -6.26 -22.40
CA GLN A 180 -27.67 -7.45 -22.05
C GLN A 180 -29.09 -7.08 -21.62
N LYS A 181 -29.25 -5.98 -20.88
CA LYS A 181 -30.55 -5.44 -20.45
C LYS A 181 -30.56 -3.93 -20.66
N GLY A 182 -31.66 -3.42 -21.22
CA GLY A 182 -31.84 -1.99 -21.52
C GLY A 182 -31.02 -1.55 -22.73
N LYS A 183 -31.63 -0.75 -23.62
CA LYS A 183 -30.94 -0.13 -24.75
C LYS A 183 -29.98 0.95 -24.24
N LEU A 184 -28.87 1.12 -24.94
CA LEU A 184 -27.96 2.25 -24.74
C LEU A 184 -28.13 3.25 -25.89
N LEU A 185 -28.26 4.54 -25.58
CA LEU A 185 -28.07 5.60 -26.57
C LEU A 185 -26.70 6.22 -26.30
N ILE A 186 -25.74 5.95 -27.19
CA ILE A 186 -24.36 6.39 -27.05
C ILE A 186 -24.12 7.59 -27.96
N THR A 187 -23.86 8.74 -27.36
CA THR A 187 -23.45 9.95 -28.07
C THR A 187 -21.94 9.98 -28.15
N THR A 188 -21.38 10.08 -29.37
CA THR A 188 -19.93 10.15 -29.63
C THR A 188 -19.60 11.43 -30.39
N GLU A 189 -18.32 11.76 -30.53
CA GLU A 189 -17.87 12.86 -31.39
C GLU A 189 -18.20 12.64 -32.88
N CYS A 190 -18.45 11.41 -33.33
CA CYS A 190 -18.89 11.15 -34.71
C CYS A 190 -20.41 11.16 -34.89
N GLY A 191 -21.18 11.23 -33.79
CA GLY A 191 -22.64 11.19 -33.78
C GLY A 191 -23.22 10.14 -32.82
N LYS A 192 -24.52 9.86 -32.95
CA LYS A 192 -25.28 9.01 -32.01
C LYS A 192 -25.45 7.57 -32.51
N LEU A 193 -25.35 6.61 -31.59
CA LEU A 193 -25.56 5.17 -31.82
C LEU A 193 -26.59 4.63 -30.82
N LEU A 194 -27.74 4.16 -31.30
CA LEU A 194 -28.72 3.42 -30.47
C LEU A 194 -28.39 1.92 -30.51
N VAL A 195 -28.16 1.30 -29.35
CA VAL A 195 -27.65 -0.09 -29.24
C VAL A 195 -28.52 -0.91 -28.28
N PRO A 196 -29.56 -1.61 -28.79
CA PRO A 196 -30.30 -2.63 -28.04
C PRO A 196 -29.49 -3.90 -27.69
N PRO A 197 -29.94 -4.68 -26.70
CA PRO A 197 -29.49 -6.06 -26.52
C PRO A 197 -29.69 -6.89 -27.80
N GLY A 198 -28.69 -7.70 -28.14
CA GLY A 198 -28.61 -8.39 -29.44
C GLY A 198 -27.70 -7.69 -30.45
N GLU A 199 -27.28 -6.47 -30.15
CA GLU A 199 -26.25 -5.76 -30.90
C GLU A 199 -24.99 -5.53 -30.05
N ILE A 200 -23.89 -5.19 -30.73
CA ILE A 200 -22.63 -4.79 -30.11
C ILE A 200 -22.21 -3.42 -30.64
N VAL A 201 -21.38 -2.71 -29.88
CA VAL A 201 -20.78 -1.44 -30.30
C VAL A 201 -19.31 -1.39 -29.94
N VAL A 202 -18.49 -0.88 -30.85
CA VAL A 202 -17.07 -0.62 -30.62
C VAL A 202 -16.86 0.89 -30.56
N ILE A 203 -16.28 1.34 -29.46
CA ILE A 203 -15.80 2.71 -29.28
C ILE A 203 -14.28 2.68 -29.30
N PRO A 204 -13.64 3.23 -30.35
CA PRO A 204 -12.19 3.23 -30.43
C PRO A 204 -11.53 4.13 -29.38
N GLN A 205 -10.30 3.79 -29.02
CA GLN A 205 -9.44 4.55 -28.12
C GLN A 205 -9.42 6.06 -28.47
N GLY A 206 -9.57 6.90 -27.44
CA GLY A 206 -9.47 8.35 -27.56
C GLY A 206 -10.75 9.08 -27.97
N PHE A 207 -11.80 8.38 -28.41
CA PHE A 207 -13.10 9.02 -28.63
C PHE A 207 -13.78 9.36 -27.32
N ARG A 208 -14.34 10.57 -27.23
CA ARG A 208 -15.24 10.98 -26.15
C ARG A 208 -16.64 10.46 -26.44
N PHE A 209 -17.29 9.88 -25.42
CA PHE A 209 -18.66 9.42 -25.52
C PHE A 209 -19.45 9.58 -24.22
N ALA A 210 -20.77 9.65 -24.32
CA ALA A 210 -21.71 9.65 -23.21
C ALA A 210 -22.80 8.60 -23.45
N VAL A 211 -23.29 7.99 -22.38
CA VAL A 211 -24.27 6.89 -22.42
C VAL A 211 -25.56 7.32 -21.73
N ASP A 212 -26.64 7.36 -22.51
CA ASP A 212 -28.00 7.57 -22.03
C ASP A 212 -28.75 6.24 -21.94
N LEU A 213 -29.63 6.14 -20.93
CA LEU A 213 -30.38 4.95 -20.59
C LEU A 213 -31.90 5.13 -20.86
N PRO A 214 -32.35 5.09 -22.12
CA PRO A 214 -33.75 5.40 -22.49
C PRO A 214 -34.78 4.46 -21.86
N ASP A 215 -34.42 3.20 -21.61
CA ASP A 215 -35.29 2.20 -20.98
C ASP A 215 -35.14 2.18 -19.43
N GLY A 216 -34.34 3.08 -18.85
CA GLY A 216 -33.96 3.05 -17.43
C GLY A 216 -32.80 2.07 -17.15
N PRO A 217 -32.78 1.39 -15.99
CA PRO A 217 -31.64 0.59 -15.54
C PRO A 217 -31.12 -0.43 -16.57
N SER A 218 -29.82 -0.33 -16.90
CA SER A 218 -29.13 -1.15 -17.90
C SER A 218 -27.97 -1.93 -17.31
N ARG A 219 -27.66 -3.09 -17.90
CA ARG A 219 -26.43 -3.85 -17.64
C ARG A 219 -25.92 -4.54 -18.89
N GLY A 220 -24.63 -4.85 -18.88
CA GLY A 220 -23.98 -5.58 -19.96
C GLY A 220 -22.50 -5.81 -19.68
N TYR A 221 -21.78 -6.10 -20.75
CA TYR A 221 -20.38 -6.51 -20.72
C TYR A 221 -19.54 -5.55 -21.56
N VAL A 222 -18.28 -5.36 -21.18
CA VAL A 222 -17.31 -4.57 -21.95
C VAL A 222 -16.02 -5.36 -22.06
N SER A 223 -15.56 -5.61 -23.28
CA SER A 223 -14.19 -6.09 -23.54
C SER A 223 -13.33 -4.87 -23.88
N GLU A 224 -12.31 -4.64 -23.06
CA GLU A 224 -11.29 -3.63 -23.28
C GLU A 224 -10.02 -4.29 -23.81
N ILE A 225 -9.58 -3.91 -25.00
CA ILE A 225 -8.33 -4.41 -25.58
C ILE A 225 -7.29 -3.30 -25.49
N PHE A 226 -6.16 -3.59 -24.85
CA PHE A 226 -5.03 -2.68 -24.82
C PHE A 226 -4.29 -2.78 -26.17
N GLY A 227 -4.61 -1.88 -27.10
CA GLY A 227 -4.19 -1.93 -28.50
C GLY A 227 -5.38 -2.07 -29.47
N ALA A 228 -5.14 -2.42 -30.74
CA ALA A 228 -6.15 -2.45 -31.80
C ALA A 228 -6.18 -3.81 -32.54
N ASN A 229 -7.38 -4.37 -32.82
CA ASN A 229 -7.63 -5.48 -33.77
C ASN A 229 -9.15 -5.62 -34.11
N GLY A 230 -9.47 -6.20 -35.28
CA GLY A 230 -10.84 -6.63 -35.63
C GLY A 230 -10.95 -7.39 -36.98
N LEU A 231 -11.84 -8.39 -37.07
CA LEU A 231 -11.87 -9.46 -38.10
C LEU A 231 -13.23 -9.70 -38.84
N ALA A 232 -14.29 -8.95 -38.56
CA ALA A 232 -15.64 -9.30 -39.05
C ALA A 232 -16.02 -8.71 -40.43
N SER A 233 -17.02 -9.30 -41.10
CA SER A 233 -17.46 -8.95 -42.47
C SER A 233 -17.93 -7.49 -42.58
N ALA A 234 -17.36 -6.75 -43.52
CA ALA A 234 -17.36 -5.29 -43.41
C ALA A 234 -18.73 -4.62 -43.58
N ARG A 235 -19.60 -5.08 -44.49
CA ARG A 235 -20.77 -4.27 -44.91
C ARG A 235 -21.76 -3.97 -43.78
N ASP A 236 -22.00 -4.93 -42.89
CA ASP A 236 -23.09 -4.84 -41.91
C ASP A 236 -22.70 -4.05 -40.64
N PHE A 237 -21.48 -3.52 -40.60
CA PHE A 237 -21.02 -2.57 -39.59
C PHE A 237 -21.54 -1.17 -39.88
N LEU A 238 -22.21 -0.57 -38.90
CA LEU A 238 -22.88 0.71 -39.01
C LEU A 238 -22.15 1.77 -38.16
N SER A 239 -21.73 2.86 -38.78
CA SER A 239 -21.12 4.03 -38.13
C SER A 239 -22.14 5.18 -38.03
N PRO A 240 -22.08 6.04 -37.00
CA PRO A 240 -23.03 7.16 -36.85
C PRO A 240 -22.90 8.16 -38.00
N THR A 241 -23.95 8.91 -38.28
CA THR A 241 -23.86 10.14 -39.08
C THR A 241 -23.50 11.33 -38.19
N ALA A 242 -22.80 12.32 -38.74
CA ALA A 242 -22.37 13.50 -38.00
C ALA A 242 -23.56 14.20 -37.33
N TRP A 243 -23.39 14.50 -36.05
CA TRP A 243 -24.36 15.20 -35.22
C TRP A 243 -23.59 16.05 -34.21
N PHE A 244 -24.12 17.23 -33.90
CA PHE A 244 -23.52 18.14 -32.94
C PHE A 244 -24.57 18.85 -32.10
N GLU A 245 -24.18 19.23 -30.89
CA GLU A 245 -24.91 20.21 -30.08
C GLU A 245 -24.06 21.46 -29.87
N GLN A 246 -24.73 22.62 -29.89
CA GLN A 246 -24.11 23.92 -29.65
C GLN A 246 -24.76 24.58 -28.44
N VAL A 247 -24.67 23.90 -27.29
CA VAL A 247 -25.22 24.36 -26.01
C VAL A 247 -24.09 24.79 -25.08
N HIS A 248 -24.24 25.97 -24.47
CA HIS A 248 -23.34 26.36 -23.38
C HIS A 248 -23.63 25.50 -22.16
N ARG A 249 -22.64 24.70 -21.76
CA ARG A 249 -22.71 23.79 -20.62
C ARG A 249 -21.53 24.09 -19.69
N PRO A 250 -21.62 25.13 -18.85
CA PRO A 250 -20.55 25.45 -17.91
C PRO A 250 -20.28 24.26 -16.98
N GLY A 251 -19.01 23.94 -16.75
CA GLY A 251 -18.60 22.83 -15.87
C GLY A 251 -18.84 21.42 -16.42
N TYR A 252 -18.93 21.24 -17.74
CA TYR A 252 -19.00 19.91 -18.37
C TYR A 252 -17.76 19.08 -18.02
N THR A 253 -17.95 17.88 -17.50
CA THR A 253 -16.85 17.04 -16.99
C THR A 253 -16.40 16.00 -18.02
N ILE A 254 -15.14 16.05 -18.43
CA ILE A 254 -14.48 15.00 -19.21
C ILE A 254 -13.79 14.04 -18.25
N VAL A 255 -14.26 12.79 -18.19
CA VAL A 255 -13.61 11.70 -17.47
C VAL A 255 -12.69 10.96 -18.45
N GLN A 256 -11.40 10.94 -18.17
CA GLN A 256 -10.42 10.22 -18.98
C GLN A 256 -9.86 9.03 -18.20
N LYS A 257 -9.92 7.84 -18.80
CA LYS A 257 -9.19 6.67 -18.31
C LYS A 257 -7.80 6.65 -18.95
N TYR A 258 -6.75 6.69 -18.14
CA TYR A 258 -5.36 6.75 -18.57
C TYR A 258 -4.45 5.96 -17.62
N GLY A 259 -3.69 5.01 -18.16
CA GLY A 259 -2.83 4.12 -17.38
C GLY A 259 -3.60 3.22 -16.40
N GLY A 260 -4.87 2.91 -16.68
CA GLY A 260 -5.75 2.16 -15.80
C GLY A 260 -6.43 2.98 -14.70
N GLU A 261 -6.10 4.26 -14.57
CA GLU A 261 -6.66 5.19 -13.58
C GLU A 261 -7.66 6.16 -14.22
N LEU A 262 -8.49 6.81 -13.40
CA LEU A 262 -9.47 7.81 -13.85
C LEU A 262 -9.00 9.23 -13.50
N PHE A 263 -9.23 10.14 -14.44
CA PHE A 263 -8.96 11.57 -14.30
C PHE A 263 -10.18 12.37 -14.76
N THR A 264 -10.34 13.58 -14.24
CA THR A 264 -11.40 14.51 -14.64
C THR A 264 -10.84 15.87 -15.02
N ALA A 265 -11.32 16.44 -16.10
CA ALA A 265 -11.13 17.83 -16.50
C ALA A 265 -12.49 18.48 -16.75
N THR A 266 -12.60 19.78 -16.52
CA THR A 266 -13.81 20.57 -16.73
C THR A 266 -13.66 21.45 -17.97
N GLN A 267 -14.77 21.69 -18.67
CA GLN A 267 -14.84 22.60 -19.82
C GLN A 267 -16.25 23.23 -19.92
N ASP A 268 -16.37 24.39 -20.57
CA ASP A 268 -17.63 25.17 -20.60
C ASP A 268 -18.54 24.88 -21.81
N PHE A 269 -18.35 23.74 -22.45
CA PHE A 269 -19.08 23.33 -23.64
C PHE A 269 -19.14 21.80 -23.74
N SER A 270 -20.10 21.28 -24.50
CA SER A 270 -20.16 19.85 -24.79
C SER A 270 -19.04 19.42 -25.74
N PRO A 271 -18.37 18.27 -25.51
CA PRO A 271 -17.41 17.72 -26.45
C PRO A 271 -18.07 17.24 -27.76
N PHE A 272 -19.39 17.07 -27.79
CA PHE A 272 -20.15 16.64 -28.97
C PHE A 272 -20.47 17.82 -29.89
N ASN A 273 -19.42 18.53 -30.32
CA ASN A 273 -19.49 19.76 -31.09
C ASN A 273 -18.84 19.63 -32.48
N VAL A 274 -18.79 18.42 -33.03
CA VAL A 274 -18.23 18.08 -34.34
C VAL A 274 -19.31 18.15 -35.40
N VAL A 275 -19.22 19.14 -36.29
CA VAL A 275 -20.22 19.40 -37.33
C VAL A 275 -20.03 18.48 -38.54
N ALA A 276 -18.78 18.11 -38.81
CA ALA A 276 -18.41 17.23 -39.91
C ALA A 276 -17.20 16.38 -39.55
N TRP A 277 -17.09 15.21 -40.16
CA TRP A 277 -15.89 14.38 -40.04
C TRP A 277 -15.67 13.51 -41.28
N HIS A 278 -14.41 13.12 -41.51
CA HIS A 278 -14.07 12.08 -42.49
C HIS A 278 -12.90 11.23 -42.01
N GLY A 279 -12.89 9.95 -42.35
CA GLY A 279 -11.84 9.02 -41.94
C GLY A 279 -12.29 7.57 -41.86
N ASN A 280 -11.41 6.72 -41.37
CA ASN A 280 -11.64 5.27 -41.22
C ASN A 280 -11.47 4.77 -39.77
N TYR A 281 -11.31 5.70 -38.81
CA TYR A 281 -11.24 5.41 -37.39
C TYR A 281 -12.47 5.97 -36.69
N VAL A 282 -13.53 5.19 -36.61
CA VAL A 282 -14.85 5.67 -36.15
C VAL A 282 -15.53 4.65 -35.23
N PRO A 283 -16.40 5.11 -34.32
CA PRO A 283 -17.31 4.24 -33.60
C PRO A 283 -18.24 3.49 -34.56
N TYR A 284 -18.54 2.23 -34.26
CA TYR A 284 -19.46 1.43 -35.07
C TYR A 284 -20.24 0.42 -34.23
N LYS A 285 -21.42 0.04 -34.70
CA LYS A 285 -22.27 -1.00 -34.12
C LYS A 285 -22.51 -2.13 -35.12
N TYR A 286 -22.89 -3.29 -34.60
CA TYR A 286 -23.22 -4.47 -35.39
C TYR A 286 -24.36 -5.26 -34.74
N ASP A 287 -25.30 -5.70 -35.58
CA ASP A 287 -26.44 -6.52 -35.16
C ASP A 287 -26.10 -8.01 -35.29
N LEU A 288 -26.06 -8.72 -34.16
CA LEU A 288 -25.66 -10.12 -34.11
C LEU A 288 -26.66 -11.03 -34.84
N SER A 289 -27.90 -10.59 -35.06
CA SER A 289 -28.88 -11.35 -35.86
C SER A 289 -28.52 -11.44 -37.34
N LYS A 290 -27.65 -10.55 -37.83
CA LYS A 290 -27.14 -10.54 -39.21
C LYS A 290 -25.96 -11.48 -39.40
N PHE A 291 -25.40 -12.04 -38.32
CA PHE A 291 -24.34 -13.04 -38.42
C PHE A 291 -24.87 -14.25 -39.19
N CYS A 292 -24.23 -14.57 -40.32
CA CYS A 292 -24.54 -15.76 -41.10
C CYS A 292 -23.82 -16.96 -40.45
N PRO A 293 -24.52 -17.82 -39.68
CA PRO A 293 -23.85 -18.88 -38.94
C PRO A 293 -23.40 -19.96 -39.92
N PHE A 294 -22.11 -20.32 -39.84
CA PHE A 294 -21.61 -21.53 -40.48
C PHE A 294 -21.40 -22.59 -39.38
N ASN A 295 -21.71 -23.84 -39.68
CA ASN A 295 -21.47 -24.98 -38.79
C ASN A 295 -21.30 -26.26 -39.64
N THR A 296 -21.03 -27.40 -39.01
CA THR A 296 -21.03 -28.69 -39.70
C THR A 296 -22.41 -29.02 -40.26
N VAL A 297 -22.44 -29.62 -41.45
CA VAL A 297 -23.64 -30.05 -42.17
C VAL A 297 -23.64 -31.56 -42.46
N LEU A 298 -22.72 -32.31 -41.84
CA LEU A 298 -22.59 -33.76 -42.03
C LEU A 298 -22.47 -34.50 -40.69
N PHE A 299 -21.32 -34.37 -40.01
CA PHE A 299 -21.02 -35.03 -38.73
C PHE A 299 -20.07 -34.16 -37.89
N ASP A 300 -19.81 -34.55 -36.63
CA ASP A 300 -19.02 -33.84 -35.61
C ASP A 300 -19.67 -32.53 -35.08
N HIS A 301 -18.89 -31.71 -34.37
CA HIS A 301 -19.31 -30.45 -33.76
C HIS A 301 -18.25 -29.39 -34.06
N ALA A 302 -18.61 -28.30 -34.74
CA ALA A 302 -17.69 -27.17 -34.91
C ALA A 302 -17.49 -26.47 -33.55
N ASP A 303 -16.25 -26.22 -33.14
CA ASP A 303 -15.94 -25.49 -31.89
C ASP A 303 -16.69 -24.13 -31.84
N PRO A 304 -17.22 -23.62 -30.70
CA PRO A 304 -17.31 -24.16 -29.33
C PRO A 304 -18.75 -24.34 -28.79
N SER A 305 -18.89 -25.19 -27.76
CA SER A 305 -20.15 -25.61 -27.13
C SER A 305 -20.50 -24.82 -25.85
N ALA A 306 -21.81 -24.58 -25.62
CA ALA A 306 -22.35 -23.99 -24.40
C ALA A 306 -23.09 -25.06 -23.56
N LYS A 307 -23.11 -24.93 -22.22
CA LYS A 307 -23.77 -25.86 -21.29
C LYS A 307 -25.23 -25.50 -21.06
N ALA A 308 -26.09 -26.48 -20.72
CA ALA A 308 -27.52 -26.26 -20.50
C ALA A 308 -27.87 -25.65 -19.13
N ASP A 309 -27.16 -26.03 -18.05
CA ASP A 309 -27.49 -25.61 -16.67
C ASP A 309 -26.48 -24.60 -16.07
N GLY A 310 -27.02 -23.53 -15.47
CA GLY A 310 -26.27 -22.59 -14.62
C GLY A 310 -25.72 -21.33 -15.29
N PHE A 311 -26.24 -20.96 -16.46
CA PHE A 311 -25.89 -19.74 -17.19
C PHE A 311 -27.14 -18.87 -17.43
N LEU A 312 -27.36 -17.87 -16.55
CA LEU A 312 -28.48 -16.94 -16.68
C LEU A 312 -28.06 -15.72 -17.53
N PRO A 313 -28.97 -15.12 -18.32
CA PRO A 313 -28.69 -13.86 -19.03
C PRO A 313 -28.18 -12.77 -18.08
N GLY A 314 -26.99 -12.24 -18.35
CA GLY A 314 -26.29 -11.28 -17.50
C GLY A 314 -25.22 -11.90 -16.59
N GLY A 315 -25.15 -13.23 -16.49
CA GLY A 315 -24.08 -13.96 -15.79
C GLY A 315 -22.84 -14.14 -16.66
N ALA A 316 -21.80 -14.75 -16.09
CA ALA A 316 -20.58 -15.09 -16.83
C ALA A 316 -19.91 -16.36 -16.29
N SER A 317 -19.06 -16.97 -17.09
CA SER A 317 -18.18 -18.06 -16.68
C SER A 317 -16.77 -17.84 -17.23
N LEU A 318 -15.75 -18.15 -16.43
CA LEU A 318 -14.35 -18.09 -16.82
C LEU A 318 -13.75 -19.49 -16.84
N HIS A 319 -13.27 -19.90 -18.01
CA HIS A 319 -12.56 -21.16 -18.21
C HIS A 319 -11.09 -20.84 -18.44
N SER A 320 -10.26 -21.16 -17.45
CA SER A 320 -8.82 -20.89 -17.53
C SER A 320 -8.12 -21.84 -18.50
N CYS A 321 -7.00 -21.38 -19.07
CA CYS A 321 -6.18 -22.14 -20.01
C CYS A 321 -5.86 -23.55 -19.47
N MET A 322 -6.13 -24.58 -20.28
CA MET A 322 -5.93 -26.01 -19.99
C MET A 322 -6.76 -26.57 -18.82
N THR A 323 -7.74 -25.83 -18.30
CA THR A 323 -8.73 -26.39 -17.36
C THR A 323 -9.75 -27.23 -18.14
N PRO A 324 -9.90 -28.53 -17.81
CA PRO A 324 -10.90 -29.37 -18.47
C PRO A 324 -12.30 -28.80 -18.33
N HIS A 325 -13.03 -28.74 -19.44
CA HIS A 325 -14.44 -28.34 -19.50
C HIS A 325 -15.15 -29.17 -20.58
N GLY A 326 -16.48 -29.09 -20.60
CA GLY A 326 -17.34 -29.89 -21.48
C GLY A 326 -18.79 -29.85 -21.01
N PRO A 327 -19.72 -30.51 -21.73
CA PRO A 327 -21.11 -30.62 -21.30
C PRO A 327 -21.19 -31.22 -19.88
N ASP A 328 -22.15 -30.76 -19.08
CA ASP A 328 -22.43 -31.40 -17.80
C ASP A 328 -23.15 -32.75 -18.00
N THR A 329 -23.10 -33.60 -16.97
CA THR A 329 -23.66 -34.96 -17.01
C THR A 329 -25.12 -34.97 -17.41
N LYS A 330 -25.92 -34.02 -16.90
CA LYS A 330 -27.35 -33.92 -17.24
C LYS A 330 -27.56 -33.63 -18.72
N THR A 331 -26.80 -32.67 -19.27
CA THR A 331 -26.85 -32.31 -20.69
C THR A 331 -26.46 -33.52 -21.53
N TYR A 332 -25.40 -34.23 -21.16
CA TYR A 332 -24.95 -35.43 -21.87
C TYR A 332 -26.01 -36.55 -21.84
N GLU A 333 -26.48 -36.93 -20.65
CA GLU A 333 -27.49 -37.98 -20.45
C GLU A 333 -28.82 -37.66 -21.14
N ALA A 334 -29.28 -36.41 -21.06
CA ALA A 334 -30.48 -35.95 -21.75
C ALA A 334 -30.32 -35.99 -23.27
N THR A 335 -29.12 -35.67 -23.80
CA THR A 335 -28.87 -35.69 -25.24
C THR A 335 -28.85 -37.12 -25.78
N ILE A 336 -28.15 -38.05 -25.11
CA ILE A 336 -28.05 -39.45 -25.59
C ILE A 336 -29.33 -40.27 -25.39
N SER A 337 -30.20 -39.85 -24.48
CA SER A 337 -31.49 -40.52 -24.22
C SER A 337 -32.62 -40.04 -25.13
N ARG A 338 -32.39 -38.99 -25.94
CA ARG A 338 -33.39 -38.47 -26.88
C ARG A 338 -33.50 -39.39 -28.10
N PRO A 339 -34.70 -39.93 -28.39
CA PRO A 339 -34.91 -40.78 -29.57
C PRO A 339 -34.74 -40.03 -30.89
N ASP A 340 -34.87 -38.70 -30.87
CA ASP A 340 -34.73 -37.77 -31.99
C ASP A 340 -33.39 -37.01 -31.99
N ALA A 341 -32.39 -37.44 -31.21
CA ALA A 341 -31.15 -36.69 -31.01
C ALA A 341 -30.37 -36.38 -32.31
N ASN A 342 -30.55 -37.20 -33.35
CA ASN A 342 -29.90 -37.05 -34.65
C ASN A 342 -30.78 -36.37 -35.72
N GLU A 343 -32.00 -35.94 -35.36
CA GLU A 343 -32.90 -35.25 -36.27
C GLU A 343 -32.56 -33.75 -36.37
N PRO A 344 -32.81 -33.10 -37.52
CA PRO A 344 -32.64 -31.66 -37.66
C PRO A 344 -33.47 -30.88 -36.61
N SER A 345 -32.80 -30.08 -35.79
CA SER A 345 -33.44 -29.26 -34.77
C SER A 345 -32.92 -27.82 -34.79
N ARG A 346 -33.80 -26.87 -34.47
CA ARG A 346 -33.46 -25.44 -34.44
C ARG A 346 -33.23 -24.99 -33.00
N LEU A 347 -32.02 -24.55 -32.70
CA LEU A 347 -31.73 -23.80 -31.47
C LEU A 347 -32.32 -22.38 -31.62
N SER A 348 -33.17 -21.98 -30.68
CA SER A 348 -33.84 -20.67 -30.70
C SER A 348 -33.95 -20.07 -29.30
N GLY A 349 -34.19 -18.75 -29.22
CA GLY A 349 -34.36 -18.06 -27.94
C GLY A 349 -33.09 -17.92 -27.10
N THR A 350 -31.90 -18.04 -27.71
CA THR A 350 -30.62 -17.96 -27.01
C THR A 350 -29.58 -17.21 -27.84
N LEU A 351 -28.70 -16.47 -27.14
CA LEU A 351 -27.52 -15.82 -27.70
C LEU A 351 -26.43 -15.78 -26.63
N ALA A 352 -25.58 -16.81 -26.62
CA ALA A 352 -24.36 -16.81 -25.84
C ALA A 352 -23.20 -16.27 -26.69
N PHE A 353 -22.23 -15.64 -26.04
CA PHE A 353 -21.01 -15.18 -26.69
C PHE A 353 -19.81 -15.47 -25.79
N MET A 354 -18.62 -15.47 -26.37
CA MET A 354 -17.36 -15.74 -25.67
C MET A 354 -16.33 -14.68 -26.03
N PHE A 355 -15.66 -14.16 -25.00
CA PHE A 355 -14.39 -13.47 -25.16
C PHE A 355 -13.28 -14.48 -24.91
N GLU A 356 -12.57 -14.85 -25.96
CA GLU A 356 -11.43 -15.75 -25.90
C GLU A 356 -10.13 -14.96 -26.05
N SER A 357 -9.10 -15.38 -25.31
CA SER A 357 -7.78 -14.76 -25.37
C SER A 357 -6.68 -15.79 -25.25
N ALA A 358 -5.58 -15.53 -25.96
CA ALA A 358 -4.34 -16.29 -25.83
C ALA A 358 -3.61 -16.02 -24.49
N LEU A 359 -3.92 -14.89 -23.82
CA LEU A 359 -3.30 -14.55 -22.54
C LEU A 359 -4.13 -15.10 -21.38
N ILE A 360 -3.43 -15.62 -20.37
CA ILE A 360 -4.06 -16.24 -19.20
C ILE A 360 -4.71 -15.16 -18.32
N PRO A 361 -6.04 -15.20 -18.11
CA PRO A 361 -6.73 -14.21 -17.29
C PRO A 361 -6.42 -14.39 -15.80
N ARG A 362 -6.32 -13.26 -15.09
CA ARG A 362 -6.40 -13.17 -13.64
C ARG A 362 -7.77 -12.59 -13.27
N ALA A 363 -8.48 -13.27 -12.38
CA ALA A 363 -9.79 -12.83 -11.91
C ALA A 363 -9.62 -11.77 -10.82
N VAL A 364 -10.47 -10.74 -10.84
CA VAL A 364 -10.52 -9.73 -9.78
C VAL A 364 -11.24 -10.31 -8.57
N THR A 365 -10.60 -10.27 -7.41
CA THR A 365 -11.24 -10.67 -6.15
C THR A 365 -12.03 -9.49 -5.60
N GLU A 366 -13.14 -9.74 -4.91
CA GLU A 366 -13.79 -8.67 -4.14
C GLU A 366 -12.76 -8.03 -3.20
N PRO A 367 -12.77 -6.69 -3.04
CA PRO A 367 -12.07 -6.09 -1.93
C PRO A 367 -12.61 -6.80 -0.71
N PHE A 368 -11.73 -7.43 0.07
CA PHE A 368 -12.10 -7.88 1.40
C PHE A 368 -12.55 -6.60 2.13
N THR A 369 -13.86 -6.32 2.15
CA THR A 369 -14.43 -5.56 3.25
C THR A 369 -13.84 -6.22 4.47
N ARG A 370 -13.12 -5.44 5.28
CA ARG A 370 -12.68 -5.84 6.62
C ARG A 370 -13.94 -6.17 7.42
N SER A 371 -14.57 -7.31 7.15
CA SER A 371 -15.43 -7.97 8.10
C SER A 371 -14.48 -8.52 9.14
N VAL A 372 -14.46 -7.82 10.27
CA VAL A 372 -14.06 -8.41 11.53
C VAL A 372 -14.99 -9.60 11.75
N SER A 373 -14.59 -10.76 11.23
CA SER A 373 -15.24 -12.04 11.45
C SER A 373 -14.16 -13.10 11.49
N GLY A 374 -13.52 -13.20 12.65
CA GLY A 374 -13.55 -14.43 13.45
C GLY A 374 -13.00 -15.74 12.90
N ASP A 375 -12.38 -15.81 11.72
CA ASP A 375 -11.81 -17.06 11.22
C ASP A 375 -10.28 -16.99 11.08
N GLY A 376 -9.59 -17.72 11.96
CA GLY A 376 -8.12 -17.77 12.11
C GLY A 376 -7.32 -18.29 10.90
N VAL A 377 -7.88 -18.28 9.69
CA VAL A 377 -7.16 -18.48 8.41
C VAL A 377 -6.65 -17.14 7.86
N GLY A 378 -7.38 -16.04 8.09
CA GLY A 378 -6.98 -14.67 7.68
C GLY A 378 -5.70 -14.20 8.37
N ASP A 379 -5.61 -14.39 9.69
CA ASP A 379 -4.43 -14.04 10.49
C ASP A 379 -3.17 -14.81 10.08
N LYS A 380 -3.32 -16.09 9.69
CA LYS A 380 -2.19 -16.94 9.28
C LYS A 380 -1.56 -16.46 7.98
N ARG A 381 -2.37 -16.02 7.01
CA ARG A 381 -1.88 -15.47 5.73
C ARG A 381 -1.22 -14.11 5.93
N ARG A 382 -1.78 -13.28 6.82
CA ARG A 382 -1.22 -11.98 7.20
C ARG A 382 0.16 -12.13 7.86
N ALA A 383 0.31 -13.06 8.79
CA ALA A 383 1.57 -13.34 9.46
C ALA A 383 2.71 -13.78 8.51
N LEU A 384 2.39 -14.58 7.48
CA LEU A 384 3.38 -14.99 6.47
C LEU A 384 3.78 -13.84 5.54
N LYS A 385 2.84 -12.97 5.16
CA LYS A 385 3.12 -11.77 4.37
C LYS A 385 4.01 -10.81 5.16
N ASP A 386 3.67 -10.56 6.42
CA ASP A 386 4.46 -9.71 7.31
C ASP A 386 5.87 -10.30 7.50
N ALA A 387 6.02 -11.63 7.55
CA ALA A 387 7.34 -12.29 7.59
C ALA A 387 8.18 -12.08 6.33
N CYS A 388 7.59 -12.21 5.15
CA CYS A 388 8.30 -11.97 3.90
C CYS A 388 8.65 -10.49 3.72
N LEU A 389 7.73 -9.60 4.10
CA LEU A 389 7.96 -8.15 4.08
C LEU A 389 9.11 -7.77 5.00
N SER A 390 9.09 -8.22 6.25
CA SER A 390 10.14 -7.94 7.23
C SER A 390 11.51 -8.47 6.79
N PHE A 391 11.54 -9.63 6.12
CA PHE A 391 12.78 -10.15 5.55
C PHE A 391 13.30 -9.29 4.39
N ALA A 392 12.42 -8.75 3.54
CA ALA A 392 12.79 -7.84 2.47
C ALA A 392 13.32 -6.51 3.04
N LEU A 393 12.63 -5.95 4.06
CA LEU A 393 13.08 -4.76 4.78
C LEU A 393 14.45 -4.99 5.42
N PHE A 394 14.65 -6.14 6.10
CA PHE A 394 15.96 -6.52 6.63
C PHE A 394 17.07 -6.50 5.56
N LYS A 395 16.81 -6.93 4.33
CA LYS A 395 17.81 -6.87 3.25
C LYS A 395 18.18 -5.45 2.89
N LEU A 396 17.23 -4.50 2.96
CA LEU A 396 17.49 -3.09 2.77
C LEU A 396 18.27 -2.51 3.95
N LEU A 397 17.80 -2.76 5.18
CA LEU A 397 18.44 -2.27 6.41
C LEU A 397 19.87 -2.82 6.59
N LYS A 398 20.12 -4.06 6.12
CA LYS A 398 21.47 -4.64 6.09
C LYS A 398 22.46 -3.76 5.34
N ARG A 399 22.04 -3.04 4.29
CA ARG A 399 22.91 -2.11 3.55
C ARG A 399 23.42 -1.02 4.48
N ARG A 400 22.53 -0.47 5.32
CA ARG A 400 22.86 0.54 6.34
C ARG A 400 23.86 -0.01 7.36
N PHE A 401 23.68 -1.22 7.88
CA PHE A 401 24.66 -1.86 8.78
C PHE A 401 26.02 -2.16 8.11
N CYS A 402 26.06 -2.35 6.80
CA CYS A 402 27.30 -2.60 6.07
C CYS A 402 27.96 -1.32 5.53
N GLY A 403 27.46 -0.12 5.88
CA GLY A 403 27.96 1.15 5.37
C GLY A 403 27.77 1.33 3.85
N LEU A 404 26.79 0.65 3.25
CA LEU A 404 26.46 0.78 1.83
C LEU A 404 25.41 1.86 1.62
N GLU A 405 25.50 2.58 0.50
CA GLU A 405 24.49 3.58 0.12
C GLU A 405 23.07 2.98 0.07
N VAL A 406 22.15 3.68 0.72
CA VAL A 406 20.71 3.38 0.73
C VAL A 406 20.08 4.18 -0.40
N ALA A 407 19.89 3.54 -1.55
CA ALA A 407 19.36 4.19 -2.77
C ALA A 407 17.92 4.71 -2.60
N GLU A 408 17.23 4.24 -1.56
CA GLU A 408 15.89 4.63 -1.18
C GLU A 408 15.85 5.93 -0.35
N ALA A 409 17.00 6.43 0.12
CA ALA A 409 17.11 7.66 0.90
C ALA A 409 16.60 8.87 0.09
N GLY A 410 15.78 9.72 0.73
CA GLY A 410 15.18 10.90 0.10
C GLY A 410 14.04 10.63 -0.89
N HIS A 411 13.82 9.39 -1.33
CA HIS A 411 12.78 9.07 -2.34
C HIS A 411 11.35 9.13 -1.76
N GLN A 412 10.46 9.86 -2.43
CA GLN A 412 9.04 9.96 -2.04
C GLN A 412 8.35 8.59 -1.94
N LYS A 413 8.72 7.62 -2.79
CA LYS A 413 8.17 6.26 -2.75
C LYS A 413 8.49 5.50 -1.47
N ALA A 414 9.66 5.74 -0.87
CA ALA A 414 10.05 5.12 0.40
C ALA A 414 9.21 5.69 1.55
N ARG A 415 9.01 7.01 1.55
CA ARG A 415 8.10 7.71 2.48
C ARG A 415 6.67 7.22 2.34
N ASP A 416 6.14 7.17 1.12
CA ASP A 416 4.77 6.73 0.85
C ASP A 416 4.56 5.28 1.27
N PHE A 417 5.54 4.40 1.06
CA PHE A 417 5.49 3.02 1.54
C PHE A 417 5.31 2.96 3.07
N VAL A 418 6.06 3.76 3.85
CA VAL A 418 5.92 3.74 5.31
C VAL A 418 4.60 4.38 5.75
N VAL A 419 4.25 5.55 5.23
CA VAL A 419 3.09 6.35 5.69
C VAL A 419 1.77 5.79 5.17
N ALA A 420 1.69 5.47 3.87
CA ALA A 420 0.46 5.05 3.22
C ALA A 420 0.22 3.54 3.32
N ASP A 421 1.27 2.71 3.29
CA ASP A 421 1.12 1.24 3.27
C ASP A 421 1.42 0.58 4.63
N LEU A 422 2.60 0.82 5.22
CA LEU A 422 3.00 0.17 6.48
C LEU A 422 2.16 0.66 7.67
N LEU A 423 1.90 1.97 7.70
CA LEU A 423 1.01 2.66 8.65
C LEU A 423 -0.43 2.83 8.13
N ALA A 424 -0.84 2.00 7.14
CA ALA A 424 -2.20 2.02 6.60
C ALA A 424 -3.26 1.66 7.66
N GLY A 425 -4.22 2.57 7.87
CA GLY A 425 -5.21 2.47 8.96
C GLY A 425 -4.62 2.78 10.34
N ASP A 426 -5.37 2.54 11.42
CA ASP A 426 -4.93 2.79 12.80
C ASP A 426 -4.26 1.55 13.47
N ASP A 427 -3.69 0.64 12.66
CA ASP A 427 -3.03 -0.59 13.13
C ASP A 427 -1.50 -0.37 13.34
N TYR A 428 -1.16 0.61 14.17
CA TYR A 428 0.23 0.98 14.53
C TYR A 428 1.04 -0.18 15.11
N GLU A 429 0.37 -1.10 15.80
CA GLU A 429 0.97 -2.31 16.37
C GLU A 429 1.48 -3.27 15.29
N ARG A 430 0.85 -3.31 14.11
CA ARG A 430 1.37 -4.11 12.99
C ARG A 430 2.72 -3.57 12.52
N ALA A 431 2.85 -2.26 12.35
CA ALA A 431 4.10 -1.66 11.88
C ALA A 431 5.26 -1.99 12.84
N PHE A 432 5.04 -1.88 14.15
CA PHE A 432 6.01 -2.32 15.15
C PHE A 432 6.35 -3.81 15.03
N ARG A 433 5.35 -4.70 14.88
CA ARG A 433 5.63 -6.14 14.72
C ARG A 433 6.43 -6.48 13.46
N VAL A 434 6.22 -5.74 12.37
CA VAL A 434 6.98 -5.90 11.12
C VAL A 434 8.43 -5.47 11.32
N VAL A 435 8.65 -4.28 11.90
CA VAL A 435 10.01 -3.79 12.17
C VAL A 435 10.73 -4.65 13.22
N GLU A 436 10.03 -5.10 14.26
CA GLU A 436 10.57 -6.01 15.27
C GLU A 436 11.04 -7.33 14.65
N LEU A 437 10.26 -7.88 13.73
CA LEU A 437 10.64 -9.08 13.00
C LEU A 437 11.81 -8.84 12.06
N GLU A 438 11.85 -7.71 11.39
CA GLU A 438 13.01 -7.29 10.60
C GLU A 438 14.27 -7.25 11.46
N LEU A 439 14.21 -6.60 12.63
CA LEU A 439 15.33 -6.50 13.55
C LEU A 439 15.72 -7.87 14.10
N SER A 440 14.78 -8.80 14.25
CA SER A 440 15.10 -10.18 14.60
C SER A 440 15.90 -10.90 13.50
N PHE A 441 15.63 -10.62 12.22
CA PHE A 441 16.46 -11.12 11.12
C PHE A 441 17.86 -10.50 11.15
N ALA A 442 17.96 -9.21 11.49
CA ALA A 442 19.24 -8.53 11.67
C ALA A 442 20.04 -9.10 12.85
N HIS A 443 19.41 -9.30 14.01
CA HIS A 443 20.02 -9.95 15.17
C HIS A 443 20.53 -11.35 14.80
N ASP A 444 19.68 -12.17 14.18
CA ASP A 444 20.07 -13.50 13.74
C ASP A 444 21.22 -13.44 12.71
N PHE A 445 21.29 -12.36 11.93
CA PHE A 445 22.37 -12.15 10.99
C PHE A 445 23.72 -11.89 11.64
N PHE A 446 23.77 -11.04 12.67
CA PHE A 446 25.01 -10.64 13.35
C PHE A 446 25.40 -11.54 14.51
N CYS A 447 24.42 -12.09 15.24
CA CYS A 447 24.63 -12.75 16.53
C CYS A 447 24.43 -14.27 16.47
N THR A 448 23.96 -14.83 15.34
CA THR A 448 23.71 -16.28 15.22
C THR A 448 24.37 -16.90 14.00
N LYS A 449 24.38 -18.24 13.94
CA LYS A 449 24.91 -19.02 12.80
C LYS A 449 23.88 -19.23 11.67
N TYR A 450 22.65 -18.72 11.81
CA TYR A 450 21.55 -18.98 10.86
C TYR A 450 21.84 -18.54 9.40
N PRO A 451 22.47 -17.39 9.13
CA PRO A 451 22.72 -16.95 7.74
C PRO A 451 23.67 -17.84 6.96
N ALA A 452 24.55 -18.61 7.61
CA ALA A 452 25.43 -19.56 6.94
C ALA A 452 24.71 -20.91 6.66
N LEU A 453 23.68 -21.21 7.45
CA LEU A 453 22.95 -22.47 7.39
C LEU A 453 21.93 -22.54 6.25
N PHE A 454 21.16 -21.47 6.01
CA PHE A 454 20.08 -21.51 5.02
C PHE A 454 20.47 -21.32 3.54
N PRO A 455 21.57 -20.64 3.16
CA PRO A 455 22.00 -20.56 1.76
C PRO A 455 22.65 -21.86 1.25
N THR A 456 23.05 -22.76 2.16
CA THR A 456 23.79 -23.97 1.80
C THR A 456 22.84 -25.10 1.42
N SER A 457 23.27 -25.95 0.48
CA SER A 457 22.44 -27.03 -0.08
C SER A 457 21.95 -27.97 1.02
N ALA A 458 20.80 -28.64 0.79
CA ALA A 458 20.23 -29.61 1.73
C ALA A 458 21.23 -30.68 2.23
N VAL A 459 22.31 -30.90 1.48
CA VAL A 459 23.44 -31.77 1.81
C VAL A 459 24.12 -31.38 3.12
N LEU A 460 24.32 -30.09 3.41
CA LEU A 460 24.98 -29.64 4.65
C LEU A 460 24.10 -29.85 5.89
N HIS A 461 22.78 -29.70 5.75
CA HIS A 461 21.85 -30.03 6.83
C HIS A 461 21.83 -31.54 7.11
N VAL A 462 21.84 -32.37 6.07
CA VAL A 462 21.93 -33.84 6.20
C VAL A 462 23.28 -34.24 6.80
N ALA A 463 24.39 -33.65 6.34
CA ALA A 463 25.72 -33.92 6.87
C ALA A 463 25.81 -33.59 8.37
N ARG A 464 25.31 -32.42 8.81
CA ARG A 464 25.27 -32.07 10.24
C ARG A 464 24.41 -33.04 11.06
N PHE A 465 23.27 -33.46 10.54
CA PHE A 465 22.41 -34.44 11.20
C PHE A 465 23.09 -35.80 11.33
N VAL A 466 23.79 -36.25 10.29
CA VAL A 466 24.59 -37.48 10.29
C VAL A 466 25.76 -37.37 11.27
N SER A 467 26.49 -36.24 11.29
CA SER A 467 27.58 -35.99 12.24
C SER A 467 27.08 -36.00 13.70
N LEU A 468 25.90 -35.44 13.97
CA LEU A 468 25.28 -35.47 15.30
C LEU A 468 24.93 -36.90 15.72
N LEU A 469 24.34 -37.70 14.82
CA LEU A 469 24.04 -39.11 15.08
C LEU A 469 25.30 -39.94 15.32
N ALA A 470 26.36 -39.70 14.55
CA ALA A 470 27.65 -40.35 14.74
C ALA A 470 28.27 -39.99 16.10
N PHE A 471 28.20 -38.72 16.50
CA PHE A 471 28.68 -38.26 17.80
C PHE A 471 27.86 -38.85 18.95
N LEU A 472 26.53 -38.88 18.84
CA LEU A 472 25.63 -39.54 19.82
C LEU A 472 25.97 -41.03 19.99
N LYS A 473 26.29 -41.73 18.88
CA LYS A 473 26.69 -43.14 18.92
C LYS A 473 28.05 -43.33 19.60
N LEU A 474 29.04 -42.51 19.25
CA LEU A 474 30.37 -42.53 19.90
C LEU A 474 30.26 -42.24 21.40
N PHE A 475 29.40 -41.30 21.77
CA PHE A 475 29.13 -40.96 23.16
C PHE A 475 28.47 -42.12 23.91
N TYR A 476 27.43 -42.75 23.32
CA TYR A 476 26.82 -43.95 23.88
C TYR A 476 27.84 -45.08 24.08
N ASP A 477 28.68 -45.36 23.07
CA ASP A 477 29.69 -46.40 23.14
C ASP A 477 30.76 -46.12 24.20
N PHE A 478 31.20 -44.86 24.32
CA PHE A 478 32.10 -44.40 25.37
C PHE A 478 31.50 -44.63 26.76
N THR A 479 30.23 -44.26 26.97
CA THR A 479 29.54 -44.41 28.25
C THR A 479 29.27 -45.87 28.61
N TYR A 480 28.93 -46.69 27.62
CA TYR A 480 28.76 -48.13 27.78
C TYR A 480 30.09 -48.79 28.18
N THR A 481 31.18 -48.41 27.51
CA THR A 481 32.53 -48.91 27.82
C THR A 481 33.00 -48.46 29.19
N ALA A 482 32.79 -47.19 29.55
CA ALA A 482 33.13 -46.63 30.87
C ALA A 482 32.33 -47.27 32.01
N SER A 483 31.03 -47.55 31.80
CA SER A 483 30.20 -48.26 32.78
C SER A 483 30.63 -49.72 32.94
N TYR A 484 31.06 -50.36 31.85
CA TYR A 484 31.57 -51.73 31.88
C TYR A 484 32.92 -51.83 32.60
N THR A 485 33.84 -50.89 32.37
CA THR A 485 35.13 -50.83 33.06
C THR A 485 34.98 -50.47 34.54
N ALA A 486 34.06 -49.57 34.90
CA ALA A 486 33.73 -49.24 36.30
C ALA A 486 33.14 -50.45 37.06
N LYS A 487 32.36 -51.32 36.40
CA LYS A 487 31.88 -52.58 36.98
C LYS A 487 33.01 -53.58 37.25
N PHE A 488 34.11 -53.50 36.49
CA PHE A 488 35.24 -54.44 36.54
C PHE A 488 36.31 -54.03 37.58
N PHE A 489 36.49 -52.72 37.82
CA PHE A 489 37.44 -52.18 38.80
C PHE A 489 36.69 -51.52 39.97
N LYS A 490 36.45 -52.26 41.05
CA LYS A 490 35.65 -51.82 42.21
C LYS A 490 36.29 -50.77 43.14
N ASP A 491 37.58 -50.44 42.97
CA ASP A 491 38.36 -49.72 44.00
C ASP A 491 39.06 -48.41 43.54
N ILE A 492 38.52 -47.67 42.54
CA ILE A 492 39.18 -46.44 42.05
C ILE A 492 38.27 -45.21 42.12
N SER A 493 38.32 -44.49 43.24
CA SER A 493 37.49 -43.31 43.53
C SER A 493 37.84 -42.05 42.71
N ALA A 494 39.05 -41.96 42.14
CA ALA A 494 39.50 -40.78 41.38
C ALA A 494 39.07 -40.81 39.90
N VAL A 495 38.90 -41.98 39.30
CA VAL A 495 38.53 -42.13 37.88
C VAL A 495 37.03 -41.86 37.66
N ASP A 496 36.20 -42.14 38.66
CA ASP A 496 34.75 -41.93 38.60
C ASP A 496 34.35 -40.44 38.60
N ILE A 497 35.11 -39.55 39.27
CA ILE A 497 34.78 -38.12 39.36
C ILE A 497 35.10 -37.36 38.06
N PHE A 498 36.25 -37.63 37.44
CA PHE A 498 36.62 -37.02 36.15
C PHE A 498 35.70 -37.51 35.02
N SER A 499 35.41 -38.82 34.97
CA SER A 499 34.49 -39.39 33.98
C SER A 499 33.07 -38.83 34.09
N PHE A 500 32.57 -38.61 35.31
CA PHE A 500 31.23 -38.07 35.53
C PHE A 500 31.11 -36.58 35.18
N ASN A 501 32.08 -35.74 35.56
CA ASN A 501 32.06 -34.31 35.22
C ASN A 501 32.25 -34.09 33.71
N ASP A 502 33.14 -34.84 33.06
CA ASP A 502 33.34 -34.80 31.61
C ASP A 502 32.09 -35.29 30.87
N PHE A 503 31.43 -36.33 31.39
CA PHE A 503 30.14 -36.81 30.87
C PHE A 503 29.04 -35.75 30.98
N LEU A 504 28.92 -35.05 32.11
CA LEU A 504 27.95 -33.97 32.29
C LEU A 504 28.25 -32.80 31.34
N PHE A 505 29.51 -32.43 31.18
CA PHE A 505 29.93 -31.35 30.30
C PHE A 505 29.66 -31.67 28.82
N ILE A 506 30.02 -32.87 28.36
CA ILE A 506 29.74 -33.32 26.99
C ILE A 506 28.23 -33.46 26.76
N SER A 507 27.49 -33.99 27.73
CA SER A 507 26.01 -34.07 27.65
C SER A 507 25.38 -32.69 27.56
N MET A 508 25.90 -31.70 28.30
CA MET A 508 25.44 -30.32 28.25
C MET A 508 25.71 -29.69 26.87
N ILE A 509 26.92 -29.85 26.33
CA ILE A 509 27.27 -29.34 24.99
C ILE A 509 26.39 -30.00 23.91
N LEU A 510 26.22 -31.32 23.99
CA LEU A 510 25.37 -32.08 23.07
C LEU A 510 23.91 -31.66 23.18
N GLY A 511 23.41 -31.44 24.40
CA GLY A 511 22.09 -30.88 24.64
C GLY A 511 21.91 -29.50 24.02
N VAL A 512 22.91 -28.63 24.14
CA VAL A 512 22.91 -27.30 23.52
C VAL A 512 22.91 -27.40 21.98
N GLU A 513 23.73 -28.26 21.38
CA GLU A 513 23.80 -28.44 19.92
C GLU A 513 22.48 -29.02 19.37
N VAL A 514 21.89 -30.01 20.06
CA VAL A 514 20.56 -30.57 19.71
C VAL A 514 19.49 -29.48 19.81
N MET A 515 19.50 -28.68 20.88
CA MET A 515 18.56 -27.57 21.06
C MET A 515 18.72 -26.50 19.97
N GLN A 516 19.94 -26.16 19.57
CA GLN A 516 20.21 -25.22 18.47
C GLN A 516 19.72 -25.77 17.12
N GLN A 517 19.93 -27.06 16.84
CA GLN A 517 19.49 -27.71 15.61
C GLN A 517 17.96 -27.75 15.53
N LEU A 518 17.28 -28.06 16.63
CA LEU A 518 15.82 -28.01 16.73
C LEU A 518 15.32 -26.57 16.57
N SER A 519 15.94 -25.59 17.24
CA SER A 519 15.56 -24.17 17.15
C SER A 519 15.68 -23.63 15.72
N THR A 520 16.71 -24.04 14.98
CA THR A 520 16.95 -23.62 13.58
C THR A 520 15.77 -23.99 12.68
N GLY A 521 15.19 -25.19 12.83
CA GLY A 521 14.05 -25.65 12.03
C GLY A 521 12.73 -24.89 12.26
N TYR A 522 12.64 -24.14 13.36
CA TYR A 522 11.49 -23.31 13.73
C TYR A 522 11.81 -21.80 13.72
N SER A 523 12.98 -21.40 13.24
CA SER A 523 13.41 -19.99 13.16
C SER A 523 12.64 -19.21 12.09
N ASP A 524 12.65 -17.89 12.20
CA ASP A 524 12.03 -17.01 11.20
C ASP A 524 12.70 -17.12 9.84
N TRP A 525 14.02 -17.37 9.83
CA TRP A 525 14.78 -17.71 8.63
C TRP A 525 14.29 -18.98 7.95
N ALA A 526 13.96 -20.02 8.73
CA ALA A 526 13.40 -21.25 8.19
C ALA A 526 12.03 -20.98 7.54
N VAL A 527 11.17 -20.18 8.17
CA VAL A 527 9.85 -19.83 7.61
C VAL A 527 9.99 -19.18 6.23
N VAL A 528 10.82 -18.15 6.12
CA VAL A 528 11.02 -17.45 4.84
C VAL A 528 11.70 -18.36 3.82
N HIS A 529 12.70 -19.14 4.23
CA HIS A 529 13.37 -20.08 3.34
C HIS A 529 12.40 -21.14 2.79
N PHE A 530 11.53 -21.73 3.63
CA PHE A 530 10.52 -22.68 3.19
C PHE A 530 9.48 -22.05 2.26
N VAL A 531 9.05 -20.81 2.51
CA VAL A 531 8.15 -20.07 1.61
C VAL A 531 8.83 -19.81 0.27
N CYS A 532 10.08 -19.34 0.26
CA CYS A 532 10.86 -19.09 -0.95
C CYS A 532 11.13 -20.38 -1.75
N ASP A 533 11.53 -21.49 -1.09
CA ASP A 533 11.72 -22.80 -1.75
C ASP A 533 10.39 -23.34 -2.30
N TYR A 534 9.29 -23.16 -1.55
CA TYR A 534 7.95 -23.51 -2.02
C TYR A 534 7.59 -22.75 -3.30
N VAL A 535 7.74 -21.42 -3.32
CA VAL A 535 7.43 -20.58 -4.50
C VAL A 535 8.34 -20.95 -5.69
N ARG A 536 9.66 -21.06 -5.48
CA ARG A 536 10.63 -21.42 -6.53
C ARG A 536 10.35 -22.81 -7.12
N ARG A 537 9.87 -23.76 -6.32
CA ARG A 537 9.56 -25.11 -6.80
C ARG A 537 8.18 -25.20 -7.43
N VAL A 538 7.18 -24.46 -6.95
CA VAL A 538 5.88 -24.33 -7.67
C VAL A 538 6.11 -23.85 -9.10
N ASP A 539 7.06 -22.92 -9.29
CA ASP A 539 7.43 -22.40 -10.60
C ASP A 539 8.18 -23.45 -11.46
N LYS A 540 9.07 -24.25 -10.86
CA LYS A 540 9.83 -25.31 -11.57
C LYS A 540 9.05 -26.61 -11.81
N ASN A 541 8.06 -26.97 -10.99
CA ASN A 541 7.39 -28.29 -11.00
C ASN A 541 6.10 -28.35 -11.82
N LYS A 542 5.91 -27.50 -12.84
CA LYS A 542 4.88 -27.70 -13.89
C LYS A 542 4.95 -29.07 -14.61
N LYS A 543 5.93 -29.94 -14.32
CA LYS A 543 6.15 -31.22 -15.04
C LYS A 543 6.16 -32.53 -14.23
N ARG A 544 6.07 -32.58 -12.89
CA ARG A 544 6.02 -33.88 -12.18
C ARG A 544 5.17 -33.83 -10.90
N HIS A 545 4.03 -34.51 -10.95
CA HIS A 545 3.18 -34.79 -9.80
C HIS A 545 3.80 -35.91 -8.97
N GLY A 546 4.09 -35.65 -7.69
CA GLY A 546 4.54 -36.69 -6.76
C GLY A 546 4.61 -36.21 -5.31
N GLY A 547 3.68 -36.71 -4.47
CA GLY A 547 3.76 -37.04 -3.03
C GLY A 547 4.29 -36.05 -1.98
N GLY A 548 5.28 -35.20 -2.26
CA GLY A 548 5.99 -34.39 -1.24
C GLY A 548 5.38 -33.03 -0.92
N PHE A 549 4.34 -32.61 -1.65
CA PHE A 549 3.78 -31.26 -1.59
C PHE A 549 2.91 -31.03 -0.33
N GLY A 550 2.14 -32.04 0.07
CA GLY A 550 1.22 -31.95 1.22
C GLY A 550 1.93 -31.81 2.57
N PHE A 551 3.04 -32.55 2.78
CA PHE A 551 3.83 -32.49 4.01
C PHE A 551 4.42 -31.08 4.23
N ARG A 552 5.01 -30.49 3.18
CA ARG A 552 5.62 -29.15 3.25
C ARG A 552 4.58 -28.05 3.50
N GLN A 553 3.40 -28.16 2.88
CA GLN A 553 2.31 -27.22 3.13
C GLN A 553 1.79 -27.32 4.58
N ALA A 554 1.73 -28.53 5.15
CA ALA A 554 1.39 -28.74 6.56
C ALA A 554 2.43 -28.15 7.52
N VAL A 555 3.73 -28.26 7.19
CA VAL A 555 4.83 -27.65 7.95
C VAL A 555 4.72 -26.12 7.92
N ILE A 556 4.53 -25.50 6.75
CA ILE A 556 4.35 -24.04 6.63
C ILE A 556 3.16 -23.56 7.47
N LYS A 557 2.03 -24.28 7.42
CA LYS A 557 0.83 -23.96 8.22
C LYS A 557 1.09 -24.05 9.74
N ARG A 558 1.82 -25.05 10.20
CA ARG A 558 2.20 -25.20 11.63
C ARG A 558 3.16 -24.12 12.09
N LEU A 559 4.14 -23.76 11.25
CA LEU A 559 5.10 -22.69 11.52
C LEU A 559 4.40 -21.33 11.61
N ALA A 560 3.50 -21.01 10.67
CA ALA A 560 2.70 -19.78 10.70
C ALA A 560 1.82 -19.67 11.96
N ALA A 561 1.22 -20.78 12.41
CA ALA A 561 0.36 -20.81 13.60
C ALA A 561 1.14 -20.65 14.92
N ARG A 562 2.39 -21.16 14.98
CA ARG A 562 3.27 -20.95 16.13
C ARG A 562 3.77 -19.50 16.21
N ARG A 563 4.08 -18.91 15.05
CA ARG A 563 4.60 -17.54 14.95
C ARG A 563 3.61 -16.47 15.44
N ALA A 564 2.31 -16.66 15.22
CA ALA A 564 1.28 -15.76 15.74
C ALA A 564 1.30 -15.60 17.29
N ARG A 565 2.10 -16.39 18.02
CA ARG A 565 2.14 -16.42 19.48
C ARG A 565 3.47 -15.99 20.12
N THR A 566 4.56 -15.75 19.38
CA THR A 566 5.87 -15.44 19.98
C THR A 566 6.75 -14.57 19.10
N SER A 567 7.05 -13.33 19.53
CA SER A 567 8.31 -12.65 19.21
C SER A 567 9.29 -12.93 20.36
N ARG A 568 10.54 -13.28 20.05
CA ARG A 568 11.46 -13.88 21.03
C ARG A 568 12.66 -13.01 21.40
N HIS A 569 12.96 -11.95 20.66
CA HIS A 569 14.28 -11.31 20.71
C HIS A 569 14.26 -9.89 21.30
N TRP A 570 13.17 -9.14 21.15
CA TRP A 570 13.00 -7.85 21.82
C TRP A 570 12.21 -8.00 23.12
N GLN A 571 12.68 -7.33 24.17
CA GLN A 571 12.10 -7.48 25.50
C GLN A 571 10.85 -6.59 25.73
N ASN A 572 10.43 -5.79 24.74
CA ASN A 572 9.35 -4.79 24.86
C ASN A 572 9.51 -3.91 26.11
N LYS A 573 10.75 -3.47 26.35
CA LYS A 573 11.19 -2.72 27.53
C LYS A 573 11.70 -1.34 27.13
N LEU A 574 11.61 -0.42 28.08
CA LEU A 574 12.01 0.98 27.96
C LEU A 574 12.85 1.34 29.19
N GLY A 575 14.09 1.79 28.98
CA GLY A 575 14.92 2.34 30.06
C GLY A 575 14.33 3.64 30.59
N GLN A 576 14.50 3.93 31.86
CA GLN A 576 14.01 5.13 32.52
C GLN A 576 15.11 5.70 33.40
N TYR A 577 15.37 6.99 33.21
CA TYR A 577 16.30 7.75 34.03
C TYR A 577 15.65 9.07 34.45
N SER A 578 15.99 9.53 35.65
CA SER A 578 15.62 10.85 36.12
C SER A 578 16.84 11.56 36.67
N LEU A 579 17.18 12.70 36.08
CA LEU A 579 18.34 13.51 36.47
C LEU A 579 18.26 13.91 37.95
N LEU A 580 17.08 14.34 38.41
CA LEU A 580 16.84 14.84 39.76
C LEU A 580 16.93 13.74 40.83
N TYR A 581 16.71 12.47 40.47
CA TYR A 581 16.89 11.36 41.41
C TYR A 581 18.38 11.04 41.63
N HIS A 582 19.22 11.32 40.64
CA HIS A 582 20.65 11.09 40.70
C HIS A 582 21.39 12.14 41.55
N SER A 583 20.84 13.37 41.67
CA SER A 583 21.40 14.42 42.52
C SER A 583 21.22 14.14 44.02
N SER A 584 20.20 13.38 44.44
CA SER A 584 19.90 13.10 45.86
C SER A 584 20.58 11.84 46.42
N ALA A 585 21.32 11.08 45.61
CA ALA A 585 21.93 9.81 46.02
C ALA A 585 23.20 10.01 46.88
N GLY A 586 23.02 10.37 48.15
CA GLY A 586 24.01 10.23 49.22
C GLY A 586 23.94 8.86 49.90
N ASN A 587 23.86 7.75 49.14
CA ASN A 587 23.77 6.40 49.72
C ASN A 587 25.14 5.74 49.85
N CYS A 588 25.48 5.25 51.04
CA CYS A 588 26.72 4.52 51.34
C CYS A 588 26.97 3.32 50.39
N LEU A 589 25.90 2.68 49.92
CA LEU A 589 25.93 1.58 48.94
C LEU A 589 26.44 1.99 47.55
N SER A 590 26.18 3.22 47.08
CA SER A 590 26.69 3.67 45.77
C SER A 590 28.19 4.02 45.80
N TRP A 591 28.75 4.20 47.00
CA TRP A 591 30.18 4.36 47.22
C TRP A 591 30.91 3.00 47.20
N LEU A 592 30.29 1.96 47.76
CA LEU A 592 30.79 0.59 47.79
C LEU A 592 30.74 -0.15 46.44
N THR A 593 29.79 0.17 45.56
CA THR A 593 29.65 -0.46 44.22
C THR A 593 30.39 0.29 43.10
N GLY A 594 31.25 1.26 43.43
CA GLY A 594 31.96 2.05 42.42
C GLY A 594 31.05 2.89 41.52
N ARG A 595 29.86 3.28 42.00
CA ARG A 595 28.84 4.03 41.25
C ARG A 595 28.32 3.35 39.97
N LEU A 596 28.31 2.02 39.90
CA LEU A 596 27.54 1.30 38.88
C LEU A 596 26.03 1.51 39.14
N LEU A 597 25.43 2.49 38.47
CA LEU A 597 23.97 2.67 38.46
C LEU A 597 23.33 1.63 37.54
N GLU A 598 22.37 0.88 38.07
CA GLU A 598 21.47 0.08 37.23
C GLU A 598 20.29 0.94 36.77
N PRO A 599 20.02 1.03 35.45
CA PRO A 599 18.89 1.79 34.94
C PRO A 599 17.57 1.11 35.33
N LYS A 600 16.57 1.91 35.70
CA LYS A 600 15.21 1.39 35.90
C LYS A 600 14.63 1.02 34.55
N VAL A 601 14.05 -0.17 34.41
CA VAL A 601 13.44 -0.63 33.16
C VAL A 601 11.95 -0.86 33.34
N VAL A 602 11.13 -0.34 32.43
CA VAL A 602 9.67 -0.51 32.42
C VAL A 602 9.20 -1.18 31.13
N THR A 603 8.06 -1.84 31.15
CA THR A 603 7.45 -2.36 29.90
C THR A 603 7.00 -1.19 29.04
N LEU A 604 7.28 -1.25 27.73
CA LEU A 604 6.88 -0.23 26.77
C LEU A 604 5.34 -0.20 26.63
N PRO A 605 4.68 0.91 26.99
CA PRO A 605 3.23 1.03 26.85
C PRO A 605 2.77 1.13 25.40
N ARG A 606 1.55 0.66 25.13
CA ARG A 606 0.93 0.76 23.80
C ARG A 606 0.72 2.20 23.37
N GLU A 607 0.38 3.07 24.32
CA GLU A 607 0.13 4.49 24.12
C GLU A 607 1.37 5.19 23.55
N VAL A 608 2.56 4.80 24.00
CA VAL A 608 3.84 5.34 23.50
C VAL A 608 4.06 4.95 22.04
N LYS A 609 3.86 3.67 21.69
CA LYS A 609 3.97 3.18 20.30
C LYS A 609 3.04 3.95 19.36
N VAL A 610 1.78 4.12 19.79
CA VAL A 610 0.76 4.81 19.01
C VAL A 610 1.08 6.30 18.88
N ALA A 611 1.49 6.97 19.95
CA ALA A 611 1.80 8.40 19.92
C ALA A 611 2.94 8.73 18.95
N VAL A 612 4.04 7.97 19.00
CA VAL A 612 5.21 8.17 18.12
C VAL A 612 4.83 7.95 16.65
N LEU A 613 4.18 6.82 16.31
CA LEU A 613 3.82 6.53 14.92
C LEU A 613 2.71 7.42 14.37
N ARG A 614 1.76 7.83 15.22
CA ARG A 614 0.75 8.81 14.85
C ARG A 614 1.39 10.15 14.53
N SER A 615 2.30 10.63 15.38
CA SER A 615 3.04 11.87 15.15
C SER A 615 3.79 11.85 13.81
N PHE A 616 4.43 10.72 13.47
CA PHE A 616 5.12 10.55 12.19
C PHE A 616 4.18 10.51 10.99
N LYS A 617 3.01 9.87 11.14
CA LYS A 617 2.00 9.78 10.08
C LYS A 617 1.33 11.12 9.81
N GLU A 618 0.97 11.86 10.87
CA GLU A 618 0.35 13.19 10.77
C GLU A 618 1.30 14.22 10.15
N SER A 619 2.61 14.06 10.31
CA SER A 619 3.61 14.89 9.62
C SER A 619 3.83 14.52 8.15
N GLY A 620 3.09 13.53 7.62
CA GLY A 620 3.26 13.03 6.24
C GLY A 620 4.60 12.34 6.02
N GLY A 621 5.19 11.74 7.05
CA GLY A 621 6.50 11.08 6.97
C GLY A 621 7.66 12.05 6.80
N ARG A 622 7.49 13.32 7.16
CA ARG A 622 8.56 14.31 7.21
C ARG A 622 8.97 14.54 8.65
N LEU A 623 10.26 14.46 8.95
CA LEU A 623 10.79 15.00 10.19
C LEU A 623 10.76 16.52 10.04
N ALA A 624 9.71 17.16 10.55
CA ALA A 624 9.49 18.59 10.41
C ALA A 624 10.43 19.41 11.31
N VAL A 625 11.68 18.96 11.46
CA VAL A 625 12.58 19.47 12.47
C VAL A 625 13.41 20.59 11.88
N GLY A 626 13.31 21.74 12.54
CA GLY A 626 13.79 23.03 12.09
C GLY A 626 12.67 24.02 11.74
N ARG A 627 11.45 23.57 11.40
CA ARG A 627 10.29 24.48 11.24
C ARG A 627 9.12 24.16 12.15
N SER A 628 8.66 22.92 12.25
CA SER A 628 7.52 22.57 13.12
C SER A 628 7.93 22.49 14.58
N LEU A 629 8.97 21.70 14.93
CA LEU A 629 9.48 21.65 16.30
C LEU A 629 9.96 23.02 16.73
N ASP A 630 10.75 23.73 15.91
CA ASP A 630 11.07 25.15 16.08
C ASP A 630 9.84 26.00 16.31
N SER A 631 8.81 25.86 15.46
CA SER A 631 7.60 26.67 15.57
C SER A 631 6.73 26.25 16.74
N ARG A 632 6.78 25.02 17.24
CA ARG A 632 6.01 24.52 18.39
C ARG A 632 6.73 24.86 19.69
N LEU A 633 8.06 24.76 19.70
CA LEU A 633 8.93 25.28 20.74
C LEU A 633 8.80 26.81 20.80
N ARG A 634 8.89 27.52 19.67
CA ARG A 634 8.65 28.96 19.57
C ARG A 634 7.20 29.33 19.84
N TRP A 635 6.20 28.62 19.33
CA TRP A 635 4.77 28.86 19.61
C TRP A 635 4.43 28.59 21.07
N ALA A 636 5.02 27.56 21.66
CA ALA A 636 4.94 27.33 23.10
C ALA A 636 5.56 28.55 23.79
N CYS A 637 6.79 28.95 23.49
CA CYS A 637 7.42 30.14 24.07
C CYS A 637 6.62 31.45 23.84
N ASP A 638 6.13 31.72 22.62
CA ASP A 638 5.49 32.96 22.16
C ASP A 638 4.07 33.14 22.72
N ARG A 639 3.33 32.04 22.98
CA ARG A 639 2.01 32.08 23.64
C ARG A 639 2.07 31.89 25.15
N LEU A 640 3.21 31.45 25.69
CA LEU A 640 3.41 31.23 27.13
C LEU A 640 4.05 32.41 27.85
N LEU A 641 4.57 33.40 27.12
CA LEU A 641 5.21 34.59 27.68
C LEU A 641 4.31 35.82 27.55
N PRO A 642 4.13 36.64 28.62
CA PRO A 642 3.55 37.98 28.47
C PRO A 642 4.50 38.92 27.69
N PRO A 643 3.99 39.97 27.03
CA PRO A 643 4.75 40.83 26.12
C PRO A 643 5.98 41.53 26.76
N SER A 644 6.02 41.64 28.08
CA SER A 644 7.08 42.34 28.83
C SER A 644 8.36 41.52 29.04
N THR A 645 8.39 40.26 28.65
CA THR A 645 9.57 39.38 28.70
C THR A 645 10.05 38.99 27.30
N GLN A 646 10.06 39.94 26.37
CA GLN A 646 10.96 39.86 25.22
C GLN A 646 12.41 40.03 25.73
N LEU A 647 12.92 38.98 26.38
CA LEU A 647 14.36 38.82 26.50
C LEU A 647 14.88 38.70 25.07
N GLN A 648 15.83 39.57 24.75
CA GLN A 648 16.38 39.80 23.43
C GLN A 648 16.50 38.52 22.62
N SER A 649 15.94 38.60 21.42
CA SER A 649 16.37 37.87 20.25
C SER A 649 17.88 37.64 20.29
N ASP A 650 18.31 36.40 20.51
CA ASP A 650 19.53 35.87 19.92
C ASP A 650 19.52 34.34 20.09
N THR A 651 19.33 33.66 18.96
CA THR A 651 20.10 32.49 18.47
C THR A 651 20.66 31.39 19.39
N HIS A 652 20.44 31.38 20.70
CA HIS A 652 21.23 30.58 21.65
C HIS A 652 20.79 29.10 21.74
N TRP A 653 19.50 28.79 21.56
CA TRP A 653 19.03 27.39 21.56
C TRP A 653 19.28 26.68 20.22
N LYS A 654 19.46 27.42 19.12
CA LYS A 654 19.81 26.87 17.79
C LYS A 654 21.24 26.33 17.71
N THR A 655 22.12 26.78 18.59
CA THR A 655 23.52 26.36 18.70
C THR A 655 23.77 25.35 19.83
N ARG A 656 22.75 24.98 20.60
CA ARG A 656 22.87 24.03 21.71
C ARG A 656 22.65 22.59 21.20
N ALA A 657 23.55 21.68 21.60
CA ALA A 657 23.49 20.26 21.26
C ALA A 657 22.12 19.64 21.62
N HIS A 658 21.67 18.61 20.89
CA HIS A 658 20.39 17.92 21.11
C HIS A 658 20.22 17.47 22.56
N THR A 659 21.33 17.05 23.18
CA THR A 659 21.46 16.71 24.60
C THR A 659 20.92 17.79 25.52
N HIS A 660 21.23 19.07 25.26
CA HIS A 660 20.77 20.19 26.07
C HIS A 660 19.24 20.31 26.07
N THR A 661 18.63 20.22 24.89
CA THR A 661 17.17 20.29 24.72
C THR A 661 16.48 19.16 25.47
N VAL A 662 16.97 17.92 25.34
CA VAL A 662 16.42 16.77 26.05
C VAL A 662 16.46 16.98 27.57
N LEU A 663 17.59 17.44 28.12
CA LEU A 663 17.72 17.62 29.58
C LEU A 663 16.83 18.74 30.12
N VAL A 664 16.75 19.89 29.45
CA VAL A 664 15.87 21.00 29.83
C VAL A 664 14.40 20.56 29.85
N TRP A 665 13.93 19.92 28.78
CA TRP A 665 12.57 19.42 28.70
C TRP A 665 12.30 18.29 29.69
N HIS A 666 13.29 17.45 29.99
CA HIS A 666 13.18 16.37 30.96
C HIS A 666 12.97 16.91 32.38
N ILE A 667 13.74 17.93 32.79
CA ILE A 667 13.59 18.61 34.08
C ILE A 667 12.20 19.26 34.17
N ALA A 668 11.80 20.02 33.14
CA ALA A 668 10.49 20.67 33.09
C ALA A 668 9.32 19.67 33.17
N THR A 669 9.42 18.55 32.45
CA THR A 669 8.40 17.47 32.47
C THR A 669 8.32 16.81 33.84
N THR A 670 9.48 16.57 34.49
CA THR A 670 9.55 15.98 35.84
C THR A 670 8.95 16.91 36.88
N MET A 671 9.21 18.23 36.77
CA MET A 671 8.56 19.23 37.62
C MET A 671 7.04 19.24 37.45
N CYS A 672 6.54 19.27 36.21
CA CYS A 672 5.10 19.24 35.94
C CYS A 672 4.43 17.99 36.54
N ASP A 673 5.09 16.83 36.42
CA ASP A 673 4.60 15.56 36.96
C ASP A 673 4.37 15.60 38.47
N GLN A 674 5.39 16.05 39.21
CA GLN A 674 5.41 16.00 40.67
C GLN A 674 4.50 17.08 41.28
N LEU A 675 4.40 18.22 40.60
CA LEU A 675 3.58 19.34 41.05
C LEU A 675 2.09 19.14 40.74
N ASP A 676 1.73 18.50 39.62
CA ASP A 676 0.34 18.09 39.35
C ASP A 676 -0.09 16.92 40.27
N ALA A 677 0.82 15.97 40.55
CA ALA A 677 0.54 14.85 41.47
C ALA A 677 0.26 15.31 42.91
N ALA A 678 0.86 16.43 43.35
CA ALA A 678 0.57 17.04 44.64
C ALA A 678 -0.78 17.79 44.69
N ALA A 679 -1.40 18.07 43.53
CA ALA A 679 -2.62 18.88 43.40
C ALA A 679 -3.89 18.07 43.06
N ALA A 680 -3.77 16.78 42.72
CA ALA A 680 -4.89 16.00 42.18
C ALA A 680 -5.63 15.16 43.23
N ALA A 681 -6.92 15.49 43.44
CA ALA A 681 -7.94 14.56 43.94
C ALA A 681 -8.72 14.00 42.72
N ASP A 682 -8.50 12.73 42.44
CA ASP A 682 -9.36 11.81 41.66
C ASP A 682 -10.01 12.37 40.36
N ASP A 683 -9.33 12.30 39.20
CA ASP A 683 -10.03 12.21 37.90
C ASP A 683 -9.19 11.53 36.78
N ASP A 684 -9.76 10.46 36.21
CA ASP A 684 -9.13 9.39 35.42
C ASP A 684 -9.11 9.67 33.90
N LYS A 685 -8.82 10.91 33.47
CA LYS A 685 -8.81 11.29 32.03
C LYS A 685 -7.53 11.95 31.51
N ASN A 686 -6.52 12.16 32.35
CA ASN A 686 -5.20 12.66 31.93
C ASN A 686 -4.16 11.53 31.75
N GLY A 687 -4.54 10.26 31.97
CA GLY A 687 -3.62 9.14 32.10
C GLY A 687 -2.75 8.85 30.87
N ALA A 688 -3.30 8.86 29.65
CA ALA A 688 -2.57 8.43 28.46
C ALA A 688 -1.49 9.43 28.00
N ASP A 689 -1.84 10.71 27.85
CA ASP A 689 -0.87 11.73 27.41
C ASP A 689 0.21 11.97 28.47
N ARG A 690 -0.16 12.00 29.75
CA ARG A 690 0.79 12.06 30.86
C ARG A 690 1.73 10.86 30.87
N LEU A 691 1.22 9.65 30.68
CA LEU A 691 2.02 8.43 30.58
C LEU A 691 3.02 8.54 29.42
N VAL A 692 2.58 8.95 28.23
CA VAL A 692 3.46 9.10 27.06
C VAL A 692 4.58 10.10 27.34
N ALA A 693 4.24 11.30 27.82
CA ALA A 693 5.20 12.34 28.12
C ALA A 693 6.27 11.89 29.13
N ILE A 694 5.85 11.31 30.26
CA ILE A 694 6.78 10.84 31.31
C ILE A 694 7.66 9.71 30.80
N ARG A 695 7.09 8.73 30.10
CA ARG A 695 7.81 7.54 29.63
C ARG A 695 8.84 7.91 28.57
N LEU A 696 8.49 8.75 27.60
CA LEU A 696 9.42 9.22 26.57
C LEU A 696 10.48 10.16 27.15
N SER A 697 10.09 11.09 28.03
CA SER A 697 11.03 11.95 28.77
C SER A 697 12.09 11.16 29.52
N GLY A 698 11.66 10.19 30.33
CA GLY A 698 12.57 9.32 31.08
C GLY A 698 13.41 8.41 30.19
N TYR A 699 12.90 8.03 29.00
CA TYR A 699 13.65 7.23 28.05
C TYR A 699 14.74 8.03 27.34
N CYS A 700 14.45 9.23 26.85
CA CYS A 700 15.46 10.10 26.24
C CYS A 700 16.58 10.44 27.24
N ALA A 701 16.23 10.70 28.50
CA ALA A 701 17.22 10.89 29.56
C ALA A 701 18.05 9.62 29.83
N TYR A 702 17.43 8.42 29.75
CA TYR A 702 18.14 7.14 29.85
C TYR A 702 19.12 6.95 28.69
N LEU A 703 18.72 7.27 27.46
CA LEU A 703 19.61 7.16 26.31
C LEU A 703 20.85 8.03 26.47
N LEU A 704 20.70 9.28 26.92
CA LEU A 704 21.84 10.15 27.20
C LEU A 704 22.78 9.59 28.27
N ALA A 705 22.23 8.97 29.32
CA ALA A 705 23.01 8.48 30.46
C ALA A 705 23.67 7.11 30.24
N PHE A 706 23.03 6.21 29.50
CA PHE A 706 23.44 4.80 29.43
C PHE A 706 23.71 4.30 28.02
N VAL A 707 23.15 4.94 26.98
CA VAL A 707 23.31 4.52 25.58
C VAL A 707 23.50 5.73 24.65
N PRO A 708 24.46 6.64 24.92
CA PRO A 708 24.57 7.88 24.14
C PRO A 708 25.01 7.63 22.69
N GLU A 709 25.60 6.46 22.40
CA GLU A 709 26.16 6.10 21.10
C GLU A 709 25.12 5.93 19.98
N ILE A 710 23.84 5.70 20.32
CA ILE A 710 22.74 5.57 19.34
C ILE A 710 22.08 6.91 19.00
N LEU A 711 22.46 7.99 19.69
CA LEU A 711 21.95 9.33 19.45
C LEU A 711 22.81 10.05 18.39
N PRO A 712 22.28 11.09 17.72
CA PRO A 712 23.01 11.83 16.68
C PRO A 712 24.17 12.67 17.23
N ASP A 713 24.13 13.08 18.50
CA ASP A 713 25.25 13.79 19.15
C ASP A 713 26.43 12.84 19.38
N HIS A 714 27.66 13.36 19.33
CA HIS A 714 28.82 12.57 19.75
C HIS A 714 28.69 12.15 21.22
N SER A 715 28.92 10.86 21.52
CA SER A 715 28.73 10.30 22.86
C SER A 715 29.49 11.04 23.95
N TYR A 716 30.69 11.53 23.65
CA TYR A 716 31.49 12.36 24.56
C TYR A 716 30.80 13.68 24.94
N THR A 717 30.17 14.35 23.97
CA THR A 717 29.42 15.60 24.20
C THR A 717 28.21 15.34 25.07
N ALA A 718 27.48 14.24 24.82
CA ALA A 718 26.32 13.87 25.62
C ALA A 718 26.69 13.64 27.09
N THR A 719 27.77 12.89 27.35
CA THR A 719 28.29 12.62 28.69
C THR A 719 28.75 13.90 29.40
N LEU A 720 29.53 14.75 28.72
CA LEU A 720 30.03 16.00 29.30
C LEU A 720 28.90 16.94 29.72
N VAL A 721 27.89 17.09 28.86
CA VAL A 721 26.73 17.95 29.11
C VAL A 721 25.85 17.38 30.22
N LEU A 722 25.69 16.05 30.28
CA LEU A 722 24.96 15.38 31.36
C LEU A 722 25.67 15.56 32.71
N ASP A 723 27.00 15.35 32.76
CA ASP A 723 27.79 15.52 33.98
C ASP A 723 27.71 16.97 34.51
N ALA A 724 27.76 17.95 33.61
CA ALA A 724 27.57 19.36 33.96
C ALA A 724 26.17 19.61 34.55
N ALA A 725 25.11 19.05 33.96
CA ALA A 725 23.75 19.18 34.47
C ALA A 725 23.56 18.48 35.83
N VAL A 726 24.18 17.31 36.05
CA VAL A 726 24.16 16.60 37.34
C VAL A 726 24.90 17.41 38.41
N GLN A 727 26.03 18.03 38.05
CA GLN A 727 26.78 18.89 38.96
C GLN A 727 25.97 20.13 39.36
N GLU A 728 25.36 20.82 38.40
CA GLU A 728 24.48 21.97 38.64
C GLU A 728 23.29 21.59 39.55
N ALA A 729 22.65 20.44 39.29
CA ALA A 729 21.60 19.88 40.14
C ALA A 729 22.07 19.66 41.58
N ARG A 730 23.28 19.12 41.75
CA ARG A 730 23.86 18.90 43.09
C ARG A 730 24.13 20.20 43.82
N GLU A 731 24.67 21.22 43.15
CA GLU A 731 25.02 22.51 43.77
C GLU A 731 23.77 23.27 44.25
N HIS A 732 22.68 23.24 43.48
CA HIS A 732 21.46 24.01 43.81
C HIS A 732 20.44 23.23 44.65
N LEU A 733 20.44 21.89 44.60
CA LEU A 733 19.45 21.05 45.27
C LEU A 733 19.99 20.28 46.50
N VAL A 734 21.18 20.64 47.03
CA VAL A 734 21.84 19.98 48.18
C VAL A 734 20.88 19.67 49.34
N ASP A 735 19.99 20.60 49.67
CA ASP A 735 19.15 20.50 50.88
C ASP A 735 17.82 19.75 50.68
N ALA A 736 17.51 19.30 49.45
CA ALA A 736 16.24 18.64 49.12
C ALA A 736 16.47 17.16 48.79
N THR A 737 16.02 16.27 49.67
CA THR A 737 16.23 14.82 49.54
C THR A 737 15.08 14.10 48.83
N ALA A 738 13.87 14.65 48.88
CA ALA A 738 12.68 14.08 48.24
C ALA A 738 12.33 14.82 46.93
N MET A 739 11.84 14.06 45.94
CA MET A 739 11.49 14.58 44.61
C MET A 739 10.48 15.74 44.64
N PRO A 740 9.42 15.73 45.47
CA PRO A 740 8.50 16.86 45.57
C PRO A 740 9.16 18.14 46.09
N ASP A 741 10.09 18.02 47.03
CA ASP A 741 10.80 19.17 47.62
C ASP A 741 11.83 19.74 46.65
N MET A 742 12.52 18.89 45.90
CA MET A 742 13.38 19.30 44.78
C MET A 742 12.58 20.07 43.73
N CYS A 743 11.40 19.58 43.34
CA CYS A 743 10.56 20.25 42.35
C CYS A 743 9.97 21.58 42.85
N LYS A 744 9.68 21.72 44.15
CA LYS A 744 9.30 23.00 44.76
C LYS A 744 10.47 24.00 44.74
N LYS A 745 11.66 23.58 45.17
CA LYS A 745 12.87 24.42 45.13
C LYS A 745 13.21 24.87 43.71
N LEU A 746 13.06 23.98 42.71
CA LEU A 746 13.22 24.33 41.30
C LEU A 746 12.18 25.34 40.81
N ARG A 747 10.93 25.26 41.29
CA ARG A 747 9.91 26.28 40.97
C ARG A 747 10.32 27.65 41.52
N ASP A 748 10.72 27.72 42.78
CA ASP A 748 11.15 28.96 43.43
C ASP A 748 12.36 29.58 42.70
N LEU A 749 13.32 28.74 42.28
CA LEU A 749 14.48 29.15 41.47
C LEU A 749 14.06 29.67 40.10
N GLY A 750 13.12 29.00 39.42
CA GLY A 750 12.61 29.39 38.10
C GLY A 750 11.78 30.68 38.09
N GLU A 751 11.17 31.04 39.21
CA GLU A 751 10.41 32.29 39.41
C GLU A 751 11.30 33.47 39.84
N SER A 752 12.53 33.21 40.30
CA SER A 752 13.46 34.26 40.74
C SER A 752 14.12 34.99 39.55
N ASN A 753 13.95 36.31 39.48
CA ASN A 753 14.44 37.16 38.38
C ASN A 753 15.91 37.62 38.51
N GLY A 754 16.69 37.02 39.42
CA GLY A 754 17.99 37.56 39.83
C GLY A 754 19.20 36.68 39.52
N GLY A 755 20.03 37.08 38.56
CA GLY A 755 21.49 36.91 38.53
C GLY A 755 22.14 35.51 38.59
N VAL A 756 21.38 34.41 38.57
CA VAL A 756 21.94 33.05 38.55
C VAL A 756 22.50 32.76 37.15
N ARG A 757 23.70 32.13 37.08
CA ARG A 757 24.36 31.75 35.83
C ARG A 757 23.44 30.90 34.95
N ASP A 758 23.49 31.14 33.64
CA ASP A 758 22.82 30.31 32.64
C ASP A 758 23.33 28.87 32.73
N GLY A 759 22.39 27.91 32.85
CA GLY A 759 22.67 26.49 33.04
C GLY A 759 21.45 25.62 32.73
N ILE A 760 21.67 24.32 32.54
CA ILE A 760 20.64 23.37 32.08
C ILE A 760 19.57 23.19 33.15
N LEU A 761 19.97 23.20 34.42
CA LEU A 761 19.04 23.12 35.54
C LEU A 761 18.15 24.37 35.60
N MET A 762 18.75 25.56 35.47
CA MET A 762 18.02 26.83 35.49
C MET A 762 17.07 26.97 34.30
N ASP A 763 17.50 26.57 33.10
CA ASP A 763 16.67 26.58 31.90
C ASP A 763 15.49 25.61 32.03
N GLY A 764 15.73 24.41 32.58
CA GLY A 764 14.69 23.44 32.90
C GLY A 764 13.71 23.93 33.95
N ALA A 765 14.20 24.57 35.01
CA ALA A 765 13.40 25.17 36.08
C ALA A 765 12.50 26.31 35.57
N ARG A 766 13.04 27.19 34.73
CA ARG A 766 12.31 28.28 34.10
C ARG A 766 11.22 27.77 33.16
N LEU A 767 11.55 26.81 32.29
CA LEU A 767 10.57 26.18 31.40
C LEU A 767 9.46 25.46 32.18
N GLY A 768 9.82 24.69 33.21
CA GLY A 768 8.86 24.00 34.06
C GLY A 768 7.91 24.97 34.77
N SER A 769 8.44 26.06 35.33
CA SER A 769 7.64 27.09 36.01
C SER A 769 6.70 27.81 35.03
N GLN A 770 7.16 28.11 33.81
CA GLN A 770 6.33 28.68 32.76
C GLN A 770 5.19 27.74 32.33
N LEU A 771 5.45 26.45 32.15
CA LEU A 771 4.42 25.46 31.82
C LEU A 771 3.37 25.30 32.93
N MET A 772 3.76 25.53 34.18
CA MET A 772 2.87 25.50 35.34
C MET A 772 2.06 26.79 35.51
N ALA A 773 2.68 27.95 35.27
CA ALA A 773 2.06 29.28 35.39
C ALA A 773 1.15 29.63 34.20
N ALA A 774 1.39 29.01 33.04
CA ALA A 774 0.51 29.09 31.90
C ALA A 774 -0.92 28.69 32.28
N SER A 775 -1.91 29.49 31.87
CA SER A 775 -3.34 29.28 32.15
C SER A 775 -3.94 28.08 31.41
N TYR A 776 -3.28 26.92 31.46
CA TYR A 776 -3.73 25.67 30.87
C TYR A 776 -4.41 24.79 31.91
N ASP A 777 -5.54 24.20 31.51
CA ASP A 777 -6.04 22.99 32.14
C ASP A 777 -4.97 21.88 32.02
N SER A 778 -4.75 21.10 33.08
CA SER A 778 -3.71 20.07 33.19
C SER A 778 -3.70 19.14 31.97
N ARG A 779 -4.88 18.81 31.42
CA ARG A 779 -5.02 18.00 30.21
C ARG A 779 -4.28 18.57 28.99
N ARG A 780 -4.35 19.88 28.76
CA ARG A 780 -3.72 20.52 27.58
C ARG A 780 -2.20 20.53 27.70
N ARG A 781 -1.68 20.73 28.91
CA ARG A 781 -0.25 20.68 29.22
C ARG A 781 0.32 19.30 28.90
N TRP A 782 -0.33 18.24 29.38
CA TRP A 782 0.11 16.86 29.14
C TRP A 782 0.03 16.45 27.68
N LYS A 783 -1.02 16.89 26.96
CA LYS A 783 -1.10 16.69 25.51
C LYS A 783 0.07 17.35 24.76
N LEU A 784 0.40 18.60 25.08
CA LEU A 784 1.54 19.31 24.49
C LEU A 784 2.85 18.56 24.77
N LEU A 785 3.08 18.16 26.02
CA LEU A 785 4.29 17.42 26.40
C LEU A 785 4.38 16.08 25.66
N ALA A 786 3.27 15.34 25.51
CA ALA A 786 3.24 14.08 24.78
C ALA A 786 3.60 14.27 23.30
N GLU A 787 3.05 15.29 22.65
CA GLU A 787 3.36 15.63 21.25
C GLU A 787 4.82 16.05 21.08
N VAL A 788 5.35 16.91 21.95
CA VAL A 788 6.76 17.35 21.91
C VAL A 788 7.70 16.18 22.07
N TRP A 789 7.46 15.29 23.04
CA TRP A 789 8.32 14.12 23.25
C TRP A 789 8.21 13.10 22.11
N ALA A 790 7.03 12.92 21.51
CA ALA A 790 6.87 12.04 20.35
C ALA A 790 7.64 12.58 19.13
N GLU A 791 7.57 13.89 18.86
CA GLU A 791 8.33 14.54 17.79
C GLU A 791 9.85 14.51 18.07
N LEU A 792 10.27 14.75 19.32
CA LEU A 792 11.68 14.77 19.70
C LEU A 792 12.33 13.40 19.57
N VAL A 793 11.62 12.33 19.94
CA VAL A 793 12.12 10.95 19.77
C VAL A 793 12.28 10.59 18.30
N LEU A 794 11.34 10.98 17.43
CA LEU A 794 11.47 10.81 15.97
C LEU A 794 12.66 11.59 15.41
N PHE A 795 13.00 12.73 16.01
CA PHE A 795 14.15 13.53 15.61
C PHE A 795 15.50 12.97 16.06
N LEU A 796 15.54 12.38 17.25
CA LEU A 796 16.76 11.77 17.80
C LEU A 796 17.05 10.39 17.21
N ALA A 797 16.09 9.78 16.53
CA ALA A 797 16.19 8.42 16.05
C ALA A 797 17.11 8.22 14.82
N PRO A 798 17.17 9.10 13.81
CA PRO A 798 18.14 8.94 12.73
C PRO A 798 19.54 9.23 13.26
N SER A 799 20.41 8.21 13.18
CA SER A 799 21.81 8.28 13.54
C SER A 799 22.63 7.51 12.52
N ASP A 800 23.86 7.95 12.27
CA ASP A 800 24.79 7.29 11.34
C ASP A 800 25.54 6.11 12.00
N ASN A 801 25.45 5.98 13.32
CA ASN A 801 26.13 4.94 14.08
C ASN A 801 25.37 3.61 14.04
N ALA A 802 25.31 2.99 12.86
CA ALA A 802 24.67 1.70 12.65
C ALA A 802 25.30 0.59 13.53
N ASP A 803 26.59 0.70 13.85
CA ASP A 803 27.30 -0.25 14.72
C ASP A 803 26.76 -0.22 16.17
N ALA A 804 26.49 0.96 16.72
CA ALA A 804 25.85 1.08 18.03
C ALA A 804 24.44 0.47 18.06
N HIS A 805 23.67 0.62 16.98
CA HIS A 805 22.38 -0.05 16.84
C HIS A 805 22.53 -1.58 16.73
N ALA A 806 23.59 -2.09 16.10
CA ALA A 806 23.89 -3.52 16.01
C ALA A 806 24.30 -4.11 17.38
N GLU A 807 25.14 -3.41 18.14
CA GLU A 807 25.49 -3.80 19.52
C GLU A 807 24.26 -3.79 20.43
N SER A 808 23.42 -2.76 20.32
CA SER A 808 22.15 -2.68 21.04
C SER A 808 21.25 -3.89 20.74
N LEU A 809 21.17 -4.31 19.47
CA LEU A 809 20.45 -5.52 19.07
C LEU A 809 20.97 -6.77 19.78
N ALA A 810 22.30 -6.94 19.86
CA ALA A 810 22.92 -8.07 20.54
C ALA A 810 22.60 -8.14 22.05
N ARG A 811 22.32 -6.98 22.67
CA ARG A 811 21.96 -6.86 24.10
C ARG A 811 20.45 -6.96 24.39
N GLY A 812 19.62 -7.23 23.37
CA GLY A 812 18.17 -7.39 23.50
C GLY A 812 17.31 -6.31 22.84
N GLY A 813 17.95 -5.38 22.13
CA GLY A 813 17.32 -4.35 21.29
C GLY A 813 16.73 -3.17 22.04
N GLU A 814 16.92 -1.97 21.48
CA GLU A 814 16.38 -0.70 22.02
C GLU A 814 15.11 -0.25 21.27
N PHE A 815 14.24 0.47 21.97
CA PHE A 815 13.06 1.11 21.35
C PHE A 815 13.49 2.11 20.27
N MET A 816 14.56 2.87 20.52
CA MET A 816 15.14 3.79 19.55
C MET A 816 15.57 3.08 18.25
N THR A 817 16.11 1.85 18.34
CA THR A 817 16.51 1.08 17.16
C THR A 817 15.31 0.66 16.28
N HIS A 818 14.12 0.47 16.87
CA HIS A 818 12.90 0.23 16.09
C HIS A 818 12.49 1.47 15.31
N ILE A 819 12.59 2.64 15.91
CA ILE A 819 12.26 3.91 15.24
C ILE A 819 13.32 4.20 14.17
N TRP A 820 14.60 4.02 14.47
CA TRP A 820 15.70 4.17 13.52
C TRP A 820 15.49 3.32 12.25
N ALA A 821 15.16 2.03 12.42
CA ALA A 821 14.88 1.14 11.28
C ALA A 821 13.66 1.58 10.48
N LEU A 822 12.57 1.98 11.14
CA LEU A 822 11.37 2.51 10.48
C LEU A 822 11.70 3.76 9.64
N LEU A 823 12.47 4.69 10.20
CA LEU A 823 12.86 5.93 9.52
C LEU A 823 13.82 5.66 8.35
N THR A 824 14.70 4.65 8.45
CA THR A 824 15.50 4.18 7.31
C THR A 824 14.62 3.80 6.13
N HIS A 825 13.54 3.06 6.37
CA HIS A 825 12.62 2.65 5.30
C HIS A 825 11.77 3.79 4.76
N ALA A 826 11.58 4.84 5.55
CA ALA A 826 10.99 6.09 5.08
C ALA A 826 12.00 6.95 4.30
N GLY A 827 13.25 6.49 4.14
CA GLY A 827 14.30 7.21 3.42
C GLY A 827 14.90 8.36 4.22
N ILE A 828 14.80 8.33 5.55
CA ILE A 828 15.35 9.34 6.47
C ILE A 828 16.57 8.76 7.16
N LEU A 829 17.76 9.22 6.77
CA LEU A 829 19.03 8.75 7.32
C LEU A 829 19.61 9.72 8.34
N ASP A 830 19.63 11.01 8.01
CA ASP A 830 20.11 12.10 8.84
C ASP A 830 18.95 13.10 9.14
N PRO A 831 18.85 13.65 10.36
CA PRO A 831 17.94 14.76 10.67
C PRO A 831 18.05 16.01 9.77
N THR A 832 19.15 16.22 9.05
CA THR A 832 19.48 17.45 8.30
C THR A 832 19.37 17.35 6.77
N GLU A 833 19.21 16.14 6.22
CA GLU A 833 19.28 15.89 4.76
C GLU A 833 18.10 16.47 3.95
N ASP A 834 16.95 16.79 4.56
CA ASP A 834 15.84 17.48 3.87
C ASP A 834 16.20 18.95 3.49
N ASN A 835 17.42 19.44 3.79
CA ASN A 835 17.95 20.75 3.34
C ASN A 835 19.06 20.69 2.26
N ALA A 836 19.45 19.52 1.75
CA ALA A 836 20.55 19.42 0.77
C ALA A 836 20.13 19.63 -0.70
N GLY A 837 19.15 20.50 -0.95
CA GLY A 837 18.72 20.90 -2.30
C GLY A 837 19.42 22.15 -2.86
N TRP A 838 20.40 22.73 -2.16
CA TRP A 838 21.03 24.00 -2.57
C TRP A 838 22.56 24.07 -2.54
N LEU A 839 23.28 22.99 -2.25
CA LEU A 839 24.74 22.93 -2.41
C LEU A 839 25.24 21.51 -2.76
N LYS A 840 24.88 21.02 -3.95
CA LYS A 840 25.77 20.33 -4.91
C LYS A 840 25.04 20.05 -6.21
#